data_AF-A0A815HYT2-F1
#
_entry.id   AF-A0A815HYT2-F1
#
_cell.length_a   1.000
_cell.length_b   1.000
_cell.length_c   1.000
_cell.angle_alpha   90.00
_cell.angle_beta   90.00
_cell.angle_gamma   90.00
#
_symmetry.space_group_name_H-M   'P 1'
#
loop_
_entity.id
_entity.type
_entity.pdbx_description
1 polymer ?
#
loop_
_entity_poly.entity_id
_entity_poly.type
_entity_poly.pdbx_seq_one_letter_code
_entity_poly.pdbx_strand_id
1 'polypeptide(L)'
;MSQFIISDPLISPFNSDPLIYNSTATRFPPNTTISIMFKEMMIEQWNPSSSYEVFYGLCAPKYCTYSQRIRTQNFSGVIVTLISMVGGIVVSLRIGTPYFVKFILKLLTIFKKNTQQKVRRERVKHGWFNRMKIMGQNMMKRLAKVATELNIFSAHNFGSNVNRSTVISLTILIFYTIIRPHTAIKTFEKLSLTSYQNFHRKYGNKLKCPCSKIASTYNESLEIKPIFHSICSSDFTTDKWRVAVTNNLISNLSVYSTRDYRRFISAHIQYLQGLCRISKEVVNNAINEFLSSLLVTVELLSEQDFHNRLNTLVKQSELNAPILLSRFLFITRIVYHGNAFMSTYGTNFIYATLPKLNTDTYAYTEAMVYDNNCSCGISSNCTTQATFVIDGNPSKIFPIEGLKMGCTASESFRLSTLECFYNQSCLSLIHRHTNYQENHSISILNISHHFPPNTTINELIDKSFVEQWSIKPSYTSYYYQCMSLLCSYTYIETFNILYIITLFLSFQGGLTLVLKWVCPKIVRIFMKIYFYYTRQRSSIHPVSSLEMSLNNIHIDTANADVDIRTTDNITTKKTINSSIQWYSKIILIVVLLIFLIVAIIIFSIYHTKNVLTTNRTMNGNLNTTTTSMMSTSSITPEPPCQFKFQQRSINISCHEGYAGNFLIATADFNNDNQADLIYYCQLSGYQKMLVLLGDDNGTFQNSIIIPSENVSGASMLHTADFNNDNRSDVILLHEVDLKRRLTLLLSNGDGTFEANMLSIIIDELPRKMTVNDLNNDKILDIVMIMEKDPNVYVMFGNRDGDFSIIFVLFTELYSELTDLVVGDVNNDTYVDIVVYDYKSSHIYVFFGSTNGTFQAQKPFFTSFKPIFSSIAIGDFDNDYQFDIANVHYWKDIICTIYQYNNRRFNKNKNTTIKSLGKLTSIVIGNINGDNYLDIILALNDPYRIYGLLGYGNGRFYSQEIHWSESIYAFQWFAVNDFNNDGYQDIISASSEVNIIDIFLNKGECSTI
;
A
#
# COMPACT_ATOMS: atom_id res chain seq x y z
N MET A 1 -36.03 13.38 -31.31
CA MET A 1 -34.84 12.50 -31.24
C MET A 1 -33.63 13.30 -31.76
N SER A 2 -33.27 14.39 -31.06
CA SER A 2 -32.37 15.42 -31.63
C SER A 2 -31.97 16.45 -30.55
N GLN A 3 -31.61 16.00 -29.35
CA GLN A 3 -31.17 16.89 -28.26
C GLN A 3 -30.24 16.24 -27.22
N PHE A 4 -29.72 15.04 -27.51
CA PHE A 4 -28.63 14.43 -26.74
C PHE A 4 -27.32 14.63 -27.52
N ILE A 5 -26.67 15.76 -27.28
CA ILE A 5 -25.24 15.95 -27.53
C ILE A 5 -24.66 16.21 -26.14
N ILE A 6 -23.92 15.23 -25.61
CA ILE A 6 -23.14 15.41 -24.39
C ILE A 6 -21.86 16.15 -24.81
N SER A 7 -21.63 17.31 -24.21
CA SER A 7 -20.44 18.13 -24.43
C SER A 7 -19.74 18.40 -23.10
N ASP A 8 -19.21 17.35 -22.48
CA ASP A 8 -18.34 17.42 -21.30
C ASP A 8 -17.00 16.70 -21.58
N PRO A 9 -15.88 17.43 -21.66
CA PRO A 9 -14.59 16.89 -22.11
C PRO A 9 -13.61 16.59 -20.96
N LEU A 10 -14.06 15.92 -19.88
CA LEU A 10 -13.31 15.81 -18.61
C LEU A 10 -13.13 14.37 -18.06
N ILE A 11 -13.00 13.33 -18.90
CA ILE A 11 -12.54 12.00 -18.45
C ILE A 11 -11.45 11.43 -19.36
N SER A 12 -10.19 11.54 -18.93
CA SER A 12 -9.07 10.66 -19.31
C SER A 12 -7.89 10.86 -18.35
N PRO A 13 -7.26 9.79 -17.80
CA PRO A 13 -6.08 9.92 -16.93
C PRO A 13 -4.78 10.17 -17.68
N PHE A 14 -4.80 10.17 -19.02
CA PHE A 14 -3.64 10.56 -19.83
C PHE A 14 -3.56 12.08 -19.95
N ASN A 15 -2.36 12.64 -19.78
CA ASN A 15 -2.09 14.06 -20.06
C ASN A 15 -2.10 14.31 -21.58
N SER A 16 -3.29 14.30 -22.17
CA SER A 16 -3.50 14.72 -23.55
C SER A 16 -3.32 16.23 -23.64
N ASP A 17 -2.30 16.66 -24.37
CA ASP A 17 -2.30 17.98 -25.01
C ASP A 17 -3.66 18.22 -25.69
N PRO A 18 -4.16 19.47 -25.74
CA PRO A 18 -5.48 19.78 -26.28
C PRO A 18 -5.64 19.18 -27.68
N LEU A 19 -6.77 18.48 -27.89
CA LEU A 19 -7.09 17.76 -29.13
C LEU A 19 -6.66 18.56 -30.36
N ILE A 20 -5.79 17.97 -31.19
CA ILE A 20 -5.21 18.67 -32.35
C ILE A 20 -6.27 18.72 -33.47
N TYR A 21 -7.20 19.68 -33.35
CA TYR A 21 -8.28 19.92 -34.31
C TYR A 21 -7.79 20.25 -35.74
N ASN A 22 -6.50 20.59 -35.89
CA ASN A 22 -5.84 20.85 -37.17
C ASN A 22 -4.94 19.68 -37.63
N SER A 23 -5.43 18.44 -37.56
CA SER A 23 -4.80 17.37 -38.33
C SER A 23 -5.11 17.53 -39.82
N THR A 24 -4.08 17.61 -40.65
CA THR A 24 -4.20 17.65 -42.12
C THR A 24 -4.33 16.25 -42.74
N ALA A 25 -4.33 15.19 -41.92
CA ALA A 25 -4.41 13.80 -42.35
C ALA A 25 -5.74 13.17 -41.91
N THR A 26 -6.58 12.81 -42.87
CA THR A 26 -7.82 12.07 -42.64
C THR A 26 -7.60 10.57 -42.80
N ARG A 27 -7.67 9.84 -41.68
CA ARG A 27 -7.92 8.39 -41.62
C ARG A 27 -9.36 8.10 -42.07
N PHE A 28 -10.28 9.01 -41.75
CA PHE A 28 -11.67 9.16 -42.20
C PHE A 28 -11.89 9.75 -43.62
N PRO A 29 -11.76 9.05 -44.78
CA PRO A 29 -12.14 9.67 -46.05
C PRO A 29 -13.66 9.98 -46.09
N PRO A 30 -14.13 11.03 -46.80
CA PRO A 30 -15.50 11.55 -46.65
C PRO A 30 -16.66 10.61 -47.05
N ASN A 31 -16.35 9.46 -47.66
CA ASN A 31 -17.30 8.40 -48.01
C ASN A 31 -17.40 7.29 -46.93
N THR A 32 -16.68 7.43 -45.81
CA THR A 32 -16.71 6.47 -44.70
C THR A 32 -18.06 6.52 -43.98
N THR A 33 -18.67 5.36 -43.73
CA THR A 33 -19.95 5.32 -43.01
C THR A 33 -19.76 5.62 -41.52
N ILE A 34 -20.75 6.25 -40.91
CA ILE A 34 -20.74 6.57 -39.45
C ILE A 34 -20.52 5.31 -38.61
N SER A 35 -21.02 4.14 -39.06
CA SER A 35 -20.79 2.85 -38.40
C SER A 35 -19.31 2.43 -38.37
N ILE A 36 -18.55 2.69 -39.44
CA ILE A 36 -17.10 2.42 -39.48
C ILE A 36 -16.36 3.40 -38.56
N MET A 37 -16.70 4.70 -38.62
CA MET A 37 -16.07 5.70 -37.74
C MET A 37 -16.36 5.40 -36.27
N PHE A 38 -17.60 5.08 -35.90
CA PHE A 38 -17.98 4.73 -34.52
C PHE A 38 -17.27 3.46 -34.02
N LYS A 39 -17.12 2.43 -34.87
CA LYS A 39 -16.36 1.21 -34.53
C LYS A 39 -14.91 1.52 -34.16
N GLU A 40 -14.31 2.51 -34.81
CA GLU A 40 -12.94 2.97 -34.59
C GLU A 40 -12.87 4.17 -33.62
N MET A 41 -13.91 4.34 -32.78
CA MET A 41 -14.09 5.41 -31.78
C MET A 41 -13.96 6.85 -32.33
N MET A 42 -14.12 7.01 -33.64
CA MET A 42 -13.94 8.26 -34.40
C MET A 42 -12.52 8.86 -34.29
N ILE A 43 -11.52 8.04 -33.92
CA ILE A 43 -10.14 8.48 -33.71
C ILE A 43 -9.41 8.58 -35.06
N GLU A 44 -9.20 9.81 -35.54
CA GLU A 44 -8.39 10.09 -36.73
C GLU A 44 -6.90 9.74 -36.51
N GLN A 45 -6.32 10.13 -35.37
CA GLN A 45 -4.93 9.87 -35.00
C GLN A 45 -4.76 9.64 -33.49
N TRP A 46 -3.80 8.79 -33.13
CA TRP A 46 -3.31 8.65 -31.75
C TRP A 46 -2.02 9.47 -31.59
N ASN A 47 -1.91 10.27 -30.52
CA ASN A 47 -0.71 11.06 -30.21
C ASN A 47 -0.10 10.63 -28.86
N PRO A 48 0.69 9.54 -28.81
CA PRO A 48 1.31 9.08 -27.57
C PRO A 48 2.52 9.94 -27.19
N SER A 49 2.37 10.80 -26.17
CA SER A 49 3.47 11.53 -25.56
C SER A 49 4.26 10.63 -24.60
N SER A 50 5.53 10.36 -24.91
CA SER A 50 6.44 9.60 -24.03
C SER A 50 7.77 10.34 -23.86
N SER A 51 8.02 10.91 -22.68
CA SER A 51 9.31 11.52 -22.33
C SER A 51 10.20 10.52 -21.60
N TYR A 52 11.36 10.23 -22.20
CA TYR A 52 12.38 9.44 -21.53
C TYR A 52 13.07 10.23 -20.40
N GLU A 53 13.19 11.56 -20.50
CA GLU A 53 13.73 12.38 -19.40
C GLU A 53 12.86 12.33 -18.15
N VAL A 54 11.53 12.40 -18.28
CA VAL A 54 10.60 12.29 -17.13
C VAL A 54 10.69 10.88 -16.51
N PHE A 55 10.62 9.84 -17.34
CA PHE A 55 10.76 8.45 -16.89
C PHE A 55 12.12 8.20 -16.19
N TYR A 56 13.22 8.70 -16.77
CA TYR A 56 14.55 8.58 -16.19
C TYR A 56 14.69 9.40 -14.90
N GLY A 57 14.04 10.56 -14.79
CA GLY A 57 13.99 11.36 -13.57
C GLY A 57 13.33 10.60 -12.41
N LEU A 58 12.16 9.98 -12.67
CA LEU A 58 11.45 9.13 -11.70
C LEU A 58 12.24 7.86 -11.33
N CYS A 59 12.94 7.26 -12.31
CA CYS A 59 13.68 6.00 -12.12
C CYS A 59 15.18 6.19 -11.82
N ALA A 60 15.64 7.42 -11.50
CA ALA A 60 17.05 7.74 -11.39
C ALA A 60 17.73 6.98 -10.22
N PRO A 61 18.68 6.06 -10.48
CA PRO A 61 19.30 5.30 -9.40
C PRO A 61 20.20 6.21 -8.54
N LYS A 62 19.98 6.22 -7.22
CA LYS A 62 20.79 6.97 -6.23
C LYS A 62 22.30 6.71 -6.33
N TYR A 63 22.73 5.62 -6.96
CA TYR A 63 24.12 5.35 -7.33
C TYR A 63 24.23 4.38 -8.52
N CYS A 64 25.05 4.72 -9.52
CA CYS A 64 25.38 3.81 -10.63
C CYS A 64 26.64 2.99 -10.34
N THR A 65 26.50 1.68 -10.13
CA THR A 65 27.66 0.76 -10.04
C THR A 65 28.05 0.24 -11.42
N TYR A 66 29.24 0.61 -11.91
CA TYR A 66 29.82 0.02 -13.12
C TYR A 66 30.98 -0.92 -12.77
N SER A 67 31.04 -2.09 -13.42
CA SER A 67 32.04 -3.14 -13.15
C SER A 67 33.10 -3.21 -14.24
N GLN A 68 34.01 -2.23 -14.27
CA GLN A 68 35.11 -2.24 -15.24
C GLN A 68 36.15 -3.32 -14.90
N ARG A 69 36.48 -4.19 -15.85
CA ARG A 69 37.64 -5.11 -15.76
C ARG A 69 38.97 -4.35 -15.92
N ILE A 70 39.33 -3.54 -14.93
CA ILE A 70 40.61 -2.83 -14.91
C ILE A 70 41.73 -3.85 -14.69
N ARG A 71 42.54 -4.10 -15.72
CA ARG A 71 43.72 -4.98 -15.64
C ARG A 71 44.88 -4.25 -14.98
N THR A 72 44.77 -4.02 -13.66
CA THR A 72 45.64 -3.17 -12.83
C THR A 72 47.07 -3.68 -12.69
N GLN A 73 47.86 -3.61 -13.77
CA GLN A 73 49.33 -3.56 -13.68
C GLN A 73 49.80 -2.20 -13.13
N ASN A 74 49.33 -1.84 -11.94
CA ASN A 74 49.80 -0.66 -11.23
C ASN A 74 51.28 -0.85 -10.90
N PHE A 75 52.15 -0.10 -11.57
CA PHE A 75 53.60 -0.15 -11.36
C PHE A 75 53.97 0.11 -9.89
N SER A 76 53.22 0.98 -9.21
CA SER A 76 53.29 1.19 -7.76
C SER A 76 52.95 -0.07 -6.96
N GLY A 77 51.94 -0.84 -7.37
CA GLY A 77 51.58 -2.12 -6.77
C GLY A 77 52.67 -3.18 -6.95
N VAL A 78 53.29 -3.26 -8.13
CA VAL A 78 54.43 -4.13 -8.40
C VAL A 78 55.67 -3.73 -7.57
N ILE A 79 55.92 -2.44 -7.41
CA ILE A 79 56.99 -1.95 -6.52
C ILE A 79 56.68 -2.27 -5.06
N VAL A 80 55.43 -2.12 -4.61
CA VAL A 80 55.02 -2.48 -3.24
C VAL A 80 55.17 -3.98 -3.00
N THR A 81 54.78 -4.86 -3.94
CA THR A 81 54.97 -6.31 -3.78
C THR A 81 56.43 -6.75 -3.90
N LEU A 82 57.28 -6.03 -4.64
CA LEU A 82 58.74 -6.25 -4.64
C LEU A 82 59.37 -5.83 -3.31
N ILE A 83 59.06 -4.64 -2.79
CA ILE A 83 59.54 -4.16 -1.49
C ILE A 83 59.04 -5.08 -0.36
N SER A 84 57.79 -5.55 -0.45
CA SER A 84 57.22 -6.48 0.52
C SER A 84 57.85 -7.88 0.42
N MET A 85 58.10 -8.42 -0.79
CA MET A 85 58.88 -9.65 -0.96
C MET A 85 60.27 -9.54 -0.33
N VAL A 86 61.02 -8.47 -0.63
CA VAL A 86 62.36 -8.26 -0.07
C VAL A 86 62.32 -8.11 1.45
N GLY A 87 61.38 -7.32 1.99
CA GLY A 87 61.19 -7.17 3.44
C GLY A 87 60.82 -8.49 4.13
N GLY A 88 59.89 -9.25 3.54
CA GLY A 88 59.43 -10.55 4.03
C GLY A 88 60.53 -11.63 3.97
N ILE A 89 61.33 -11.65 2.91
CA ILE A 89 62.49 -12.55 2.77
C ILE A 89 63.55 -12.21 3.82
N VAL A 90 63.88 -10.93 4.01
CA VAL A 90 64.86 -10.49 5.02
C VAL A 90 64.40 -10.84 6.45
N VAL A 91 63.12 -10.62 6.79
CA VAL A 91 62.55 -11.01 8.09
C VAL A 91 62.54 -12.53 8.26
N SER A 92 62.12 -13.28 7.24
CA SER A 92 62.05 -14.75 7.28
C SER A 92 63.43 -15.39 7.42
N LEU A 93 64.43 -14.89 6.69
CA LEU A 93 65.83 -15.31 6.85
C LEU A 93 66.36 -14.95 8.24
N ARG A 94 66.04 -13.78 8.79
CA ARG A 94 66.54 -13.31 10.09
C ARG A 94 65.93 -14.08 11.28
N ILE A 95 64.70 -14.56 11.16
CA ILE A 95 64.04 -15.44 12.14
C ILE A 95 64.48 -16.91 11.91
N GLY A 96 64.55 -17.35 10.67
CA GLY A 96 64.87 -18.72 10.29
C GLY A 96 66.32 -19.12 10.54
N THR A 97 67.30 -18.29 10.14
CA THR A 97 68.74 -18.63 10.23
C THR A 97 69.21 -19.07 11.62
N PRO A 98 68.90 -18.42 12.77
CA PRO A 98 69.36 -18.93 14.07
C PRO A 98 68.75 -20.30 14.44
N TYR A 99 67.54 -20.61 13.97
CA TYR A 99 66.93 -21.94 14.13
C TYR A 99 67.51 -22.96 13.15
N PHE A 100 67.74 -22.57 11.89
CA PHE A 100 68.32 -23.42 10.85
C PHE A 100 69.77 -23.79 11.17
N VAL A 101 70.56 -22.84 11.67
CA VAL A 101 71.93 -23.07 12.19
C VAL A 101 71.89 -23.96 13.43
N LYS A 102 70.97 -23.76 14.38
CA LYS A 102 70.78 -24.70 15.50
C LYS A 102 70.38 -26.11 15.03
N PHE A 103 69.55 -26.22 14.00
CA PHE A 103 69.10 -27.49 13.43
C PHE A 103 70.26 -28.22 12.72
N ILE A 104 71.04 -27.51 11.90
CA ILE A 104 72.26 -28.04 11.25
C ILE A 104 73.31 -28.43 12.29
N LEU A 105 73.57 -27.61 13.33
CA LEU A 105 74.48 -27.98 14.42
C LEU A 105 73.97 -29.19 15.22
N LYS A 106 72.65 -29.35 15.37
CA LYS A 106 72.04 -30.53 16.01
C LYS A 106 72.16 -31.78 15.13
N LEU A 107 71.98 -31.66 13.82
CA LEU A 107 72.24 -32.74 12.85
C LEU A 107 73.73 -33.14 12.86
N LEU A 108 74.64 -32.17 12.78
CA LEU A 108 76.09 -32.40 12.82
C LEU A 108 76.53 -33.05 14.15
N THR A 109 75.91 -32.71 15.28
CA THR A 109 76.20 -33.37 16.57
C THR A 109 75.53 -34.73 16.75
N ILE A 110 74.50 -35.06 15.97
CA ILE A 110 73.96 -36.42 15.83
C ILE A 110 74.92 -37.27 14.97
N PHE A 111 75.33 -36.76 13.80
CA PHE A 111 76.29 -37.45 12.93
C PHE A 111 77.68 -37.63 13.57
N LYS A 112 78.13 -36.68 14.42
CA LYS A 112 79.42 -36.73 15.10
C LYS A 112 79.40 -37.44 16.47
N LYS A 113 78.37 -38.25 16.76
CA LYS A 113 78.28 -38.99 18.04
C LYS A 113 77.83 -40.44 17.90
N ASN A 114 78.48 -41.18 17.01
CA ASN A 114 78.30 -42.62 16.85
C ASN A 114 79.61 -43.44 16.96
N THR A 115 80.45 -43.09 17.94
CA THR A 115 81.58 -43.93 18.38
C THR A 115 81.58 -44.10 19.90
N GLN A 116 81.09 -45.27 20.30
CA GLN A 116 81.26 -45.99 21.57
C GLN A 116 80.80 -45.37 22.92
N GLN A 117 80.23 -46.28 23.72
CA GLN A 117 79.86 -46.15 25.14
C GLN A 117 81.15 -46.16 25.99
N LYS A 118 81.17 -45.97 27.33
CA LYS A 118 80.44 -46.65 28.45
C LYS A 118 80.89 -45.89 29.73
N VAL A 119 80.16 -45.76 30.86
CA VAL A 119 79.66 -46.79 31.81
C VAL A 119 78.58 -46.14 32.75
N ARG A 120 77.72 -46.99 33.36
CA ARG A 120 76.91 -46.89 34.61
C ARG A 120 77.28 -45.76 35.61
N ARG A 121 76.39 -45.20 36.47
CA ARG A 121 75.11 -45.62 37.14
C ARG A 121 74.47 -44.36 37.83
N GLU A 122 73.24 -44.23 38.40
CA GLU A 122 71.98 -45.00 38.47
C GLU A 122 70.76 -44.08 38.91
N ARG A 123 69.76 -44.65 39.61
CA ARG A 123 68.66 -44.15 40.50
C ARG A 123 68.63 -42.66 40.95
N VAL A 124 67.47 -42.03 41.24
CA VAL A 124 66.14 -42.52 41.72
C VAL A 124 64.93 -41.86 40.96
N LYS A 125 63.73 -42.47 41.08
CA LYS A 125 62.38 -41.99 40.64
C LYS A 125 61.85 -40.78 41.49
N HIS A 126 60.71 -40.10 41.27
CA HIS A 126 59.58 -40.23 40.30
C HIS A 126 59.01 -38.86 39.84
N GLY A 127 57.79 -38.44 40.28
CA GLY A 127 57.37 -37.02 40.38
C GLY A 127 56.62 -36.35 39.20
N TRP A 128 55.67 -37.01 38.53
CA TRP A 128 54.98 -36.44 37.34
C TRP A 128 54.23 -35.11 37.60
N PHE A 129 53.41 -35.02 38.65
CA PHE A 129 52.54 -33.87 38.90
C PHE A 129 53.28 -32.54 39.16
N ASN A 130 54.47 -32.57 39.77
CA ASN A 130 55.26 -31.35 39.99
C ASN A 130 55.93 -30.80 38.72
N ARG A 131 55.92 -31.52 37.59
CA ARG A 131 56.43 -30.99 36.31
C ARG A 131 55.46 -30.03 35.64
N MET A 132 54.15 -30.27 35.72
CA MET A 132 53.13 -29.43 35.07
C MET A 132 53.11 -28.00 35.64
N LYS A 133 53.16 -27.86 36.98
CA LYS A 133 53.12 -26.54 37.65
C LYS A 133 54.35 -25.67 37.35
N ILE A 134 55.48 -26.29 37.01
CA ILE A 134 56.74 -25.61 36.63
C ILE A 134 56.81 -25.31 35.11
N MET A 135 56.02 -26.01 34.29
CA MET A 135 56.05 -25.89 32.83
C MET A 135 55.41 -24.57 32.32
N GLY A 136 54.28 -24.15 32.90
CA GLY A 136 53.61 -22.89 32.52
C GLY A 136 54.46 -21.63 32.78
N GLN A 137 55.00 -21.49 34.00
CA GLN A 137 55.83 -20.34 34.36
C GLN A 137 57.14 -20.27 33.53
N ASN A 138 57.71 -21.41 33.15
CA ASN A 138 58.89 -21.45 32.29
C ASN A 138 58.57 -21.22 30.80
N MET A 139 57.34 -21.50 30.33
CA MET A 139 56.96 -21.14 28.95
C MET A 139 56.81 -19.63 28.80
N MET A 140 56.15 -18.95 29.75
CA MET A 140 56.07 -17.48 29.76
C MET A 140 57.46 -16.83 29.92
N LYS A 141 58.32 -17.33 30.82
CA LYS A 141 59.71 -16.84 30.93
C LYS A 141 60.55 -17.11 29.67
N ARG A 142 60.29 -18.19 28.92
CA ARG A 142 60.96 -18.45 27.62
C ARG A 142 60.42 -17.56 26.51
N LEU A 143 59.12 -17.31 26.44
CA LEU A 143 58.54 -16.37 25.46
C LEU A 143 59.01 -14.93 25.73
N ALA A 144 59.03 -14.49 27.00
CA ALA A 144 59.61 -13.20 27.39
C ALA A 144 61.11 -13.12 27.04
N LYS A 145 61.89 -14.19 27.27
CA LYS A 145 63.32 -14.23 26.94
C LYS A 145 63.59 -14.29 25.42
N VAL A 146 62.74 -14.96 24.64
CA VAL A 146 62.79 -14.90 23.16
C VAL A 146 62.43 -13.50 22.67
N ALA A 147 61.44 -12.83 23.27
CA ALA A 147 61.08 -11.46 22.93
C ALA A 147 62.21 -10.44 23.24
N THR A 148 62.99 -10.64 24.31
CA THR A 148 64.15 -9.79 24.61
C THR A 148 65.41 -10.15 23.82
N GLU A 149 65.66 -11.44 23.52
CA GLU A 149 66.78 -11.85 22.64
C GLU A 149 66.54 -11.55 21.16
N LEU A 150 65.29 -11.35 20.70
CA LEU A 150 64.95 -11.01 19.31
C LEU A 150 65.43 -9.62 18.85
N ASN A 151 65.81 -8.73 19.78
CA ASN A 151 66.57 -7.49 19.54
C ASN A 151 66.12 -6.69 18.30
N ILE A 152 64.80 -6.44 18.20
CA ILE A 152 64.17 -5.78 17.04
C ILE A 152 64.60 -4.30 16.94
N PHE A 153 64.93 -3.67 18.06
CA PHE A 153 65.59 -2.36 18.13
C PHE A 153 66.89 -2.47 18.92
N SER A 154 68.01 -2.18 18.28
CA SER A 154 69.33 -2.11 18.91
C SER A 154 69.40 -0.97 19.92
N ALA A 155 69.89 -1.24 21.13
CA ALA A 155 70.08 -0.26 22.19
C ALA A 155 71.20 0.76 21.87
N HIS A 156 70.86 1.78 21.09
CA HIS A 156 71.61 3.03 20.97
C HIS A 156 70.64 4.20 21.08
N ASN A 157 71.08 5.24 21.81
CA ASN A 157 70.21 6.28 22.35
C ASN A 157 69.61 7.17 21.25
N PHE A 158 68.40 6.84 20.80
CA PHE A 158 67.50 7.82 20.22
C PHE A 158 66.72 8.51 21.35
N GLY A 159 66.72 9.84 21.34
CA GLY A 159 66.07 10.65 22.37
C GLY A 159 64.58 10.37 22.49
N SER A 160 64.06 10.46 23.71
CA SER A 160 62.65 10.27 24.02
C SER A 160 61.79 11.37 23.39
N ASN A 161 61.20 11.09 22.22
CA ASN A 161 59.89 11.58 21.75
C ASN A 161 59.54 11.03 20.36
N VAL A 162 59.36 9.71 20.24
CA VAL A 162 58.61 9.08 19.14
C VAL A 162 57.37 8.43 19.73
N ASN A 163 56.22 9.05 19.52
CA ASN A 163 54.97 8.67 20.18
C ASN A 163 54.52 7.26 19.77
N ARG A 164 54.38 6.34 20.74
CA ARG A 164 53.85 4.99 20.51
C ARG A 164 52.41 5.02 19.94
N SER A 165 51.64 6.06 20.22
CA SER A 165 50.26 6.20 19.73
C SER A 165 50.14 6.31 18.21
N THR A 166 51.07 6.96 17.51
CA THR A 166 50.98 7.10 16.04
C THR A 166 51.31 5.82 15.30
N VAL A 167 52.19 4.98 15.85
CA VAL A 167 52.45 3.63 15.32
C VAL A 167 51.21 2.75 15.51
N ILE A 168 50.58 2.83 16.69
CA ILE A 168 49.37 2.05 17.01
C ILE A 168 48.19 2.47 16.13
N SER A 169 47.91 3.77 15.98
CA SER A 169 46.80 4.24 15.14
C SER A 169 47.00 3.88 13.66
N LEU A 170 48.22 3.97 13.13
CA LEU A 170 48.53 3.55 11.76
C LEU A 170 48.27 2.05 11.57
N THR A 171 48.67 1.19 12.53
CA THR A 171 48.38 -0.25 12.47
C THR A 171 46.89 -0.57 12.57
N ILE A 172 46.12 0.16 13.37
CA ILE A 172 44.65 -0.01 13.48
C ILE A 172 43.97 0.39 12.15
N LEU A 173 44.39 1.51 11.54
CA LEU A 173 43.84 1.98 10.26
C LEU A 173 44.09 0.96 9.13
N ILE A 174 45.27 0.32 9.11
CA ILE A 174 45.62 -0.75 8.17
C ILE A 174 44.81 -2.04 8.46
N PHE A 175 44.54 -2.35 9.73
CA PHE A 175 43.66 -3.48 10.09
C PHE A 175 42.22 -3.25 9.61
N TYR A 176 41.71 -2.03 9.76
CA TYR A 176 40.37 -1.63 9.30
C TYR A 176 40.22 -1.72 7.77
N THR A 177 41.22 -1.30 6.99
CA THR A 177 41.16 -1.40 5.52
C THR A 177 41.30 -2.84 5.00
N ILE A 178 41.99 -3.73 5.71
CA ILE A 178 42.13 -5.15 5.35
C ILE A 178 40.88 -5.97 5.71
N ILE A 179 40.13 -5.61 6.75
CA ILE A 179 38.93 -6.35 7.19
C ILE A 179 37.70 -6.08 6.31
N ARG A 180 37.71 -5.03 5.48
CA ARG A 180 36.55 -4.68 4.64
C ARG A 180 36.28 -5.78 3.60
N PRO A 181 35.10 -6.43 3.60
CA PRO A 181 34.83 -7.57 2.71
C PRO A 181 34.77 -7.15 1.25
N HIS A 182 35.39 -7.94 0.37
CA HIS A 182 35.27 -7.78 -1.09
C HIS A 182 34.19 -8.71 -1.65
N THR A 183 33.39 -8.14 -2.57
CA THR A 183 32.41 -8.87 -3.37
C THR A 183 33.04 -9.30 -4.69
N ALA A 184 32.92 -10.59 -5.00
CA ALA A 184 33.33 -11.18 -6.26
C ALA A 184 32.10 -11.60 -7.07
N ILE A 185 32.19 -11.47 -8.40
CA ILE A 185 31.14 -11.87 -9.34
C ILE A 185 31.64 -13.09 -10.12
N LYS A 186 30.82 -14.14 -10.17
CA LYS A 186 31.06 -15.30 -11.05
C LYS A 186 30.05 -15.31 -12.18
N THR A 187 30.54 -15.39 -13.42
CA THR A 187 29.74 -15.36 -14.66
C THR A 187 29.69 -16.73 -15.32
N PHE A 188 28.59 -17.00 -16.04
CA PHE A 188 28.34 -18.19 -16.83
C PHE A 188 27.74 -17.79 -18.19
N GLU A 189 28.23 -18.36 -19.29
CA GLU A 189 27.72 -18.10 -20.63
C GLU A 189 26.66 -19.14 -21.04
N LYS A 190 25.58 -18.70 -21.71
CA LYS A 190 24.52 -19.51 -22.36
C LYS A 190 24.20 -20.87 -21.68
N LEU A 191 23.49 -20.83 -20.55
CA LEU A 191 23.08 -22.05 -19.84
C LEU A 191 22.01 -22.84 -20.60
N SER A 192 22.05 -24.17 -20.48
CA SER A 192 20.87 -25.00 -20.75
C SER A 192 19.84 -24.84 -19.64
N LEU A 193 18.54 -25.05 -19.94
CA LEU A 193 17.44 -25.01 -18.98
C LEU A 193 17.73 -25.86 -17.72
N THR A 194 18.20 -27.10 -17.91
CA THR A 194 18.56 -28.01 -16.82
C THR A 194 19.76 -27.53 -15.99
N SER A 195 20.71 -26.81 -16.60
CA SER A 195 21.82 -26.18 -15.88
C SER A 195 21.34 -24.97 -15.08
N TYR A 196 20.49 -24.12 -15.67
CA TYR A 196 19.87 -22.98 -15.00
C TYR A 196 19.04 -23.42 -13.80
N GLN A 197 18.12 -24.39 -13.94
CA GLN A 197 17.32 -24.93 -12.84
C GLN A 197 18.21 -25.44 -11.69
N ASN A 198 19.32 -26.14 -11.99
CA ASN A 198 20.26 -26.62 -10.97
C ASN A 198 21.05 -25.50 -10.28
N PHE A 199 21.45 -24.45 -10.99
CA PHE A 199 22.10 -23.29 -10.37
C PHE A 199 21.11 -22.40 -9.61
N HIS A 200 19.86 -22.26 -10.08
CA HIS A 200 18.80 -21.55 -9.38
C HIS A 200 18.44 -22.25 -8.06
N ARG A 201 18.29 -23.58 -8.05
CA ARG A 201 18.13 -24.39 -6.81
C ARG A 201 19.30 -24.24 -5.83
N LYS A 202 20.50 -23.86 -6.29
CA LYS A 202 21.70 -23.72 -5.47
C LYS A 202 21.96 -22.30 -4.94
N TYR A 203 21.55 -21.27 -5.70
CA TYR A 203 21.88 -19.87 -5.39
C TYR A 203 20.65 -18.96 -5.23
N GLY A 204 19.47 -19.41 -5.65
CA GLY A 204 18.21 -18.65 -5.65
C GLY A 204 18.35 -17.30 -6.36
N ASN A 205 17.67 -16.30 -5.82
CA ASN A 205 17.59 -14.91 -6.31
C ASN A 205 18.96 -14.18 -6.41
N LYS A 206 20.06 -14.81 -5.95
CA LYS A 206 21.44 -14.31 -6.15
C LYS A 206 21.96 -14.61 -7.56
N LEU A 207 21.35 -15.55 -8.29
CA LEU A 207 21.64 -15.84 -9.70
C LEU A 207 20.86 -14.86 -10.59
N LYS A 208 21.55 -13.87 -11.13
CA LYS A 208 20.99 -12.84 -12.02
C LYS A 208 21.26 -13.19 -13.48
N CYS A 209 20.20 -13.38 -14.25
CA CYS A 209 20.23 -13.77 -15.66
C CYS A 209 19.42 -12.75 -16.50
N PRO A 210 20.04 -11.69 -17.04
CA PRO A 210 19.35 -10.71 -17.89
C PRO A 210 18.75 -11.38 -19.13
N CYS A 211 17.49 -11.05 -19.43
CA CYS A 211 16.69 -11.66 -20.49
C CYS A 211 17.19 -11.25 -21.89
N SER A 212 17.23 -12.18 -22.85
CA SER A 212 17.62 -11.88 -24.24
C SER A 212 16.58 -11.10 -25.04
N LYS A 213 15.29 -11.30 -24.74
CA LYS A 213 14.13 -10.68 -25.39
C LYS A 213 13.24 -10.11 -24.29
N ILE A 214 13.49 -8.86 -23.89
CA ILE A 214 12.89 -8.24 -22.69
C ILE A 214 11.35 -8.19 -22.74
N ALA A 215 10.75 -8.13 -23.95
CA ALA A 215 9.31 -8.20 -24.16
C ALA A 215 8.95 -9.34 -25.12
N SER A 216 8.01 -10.19 -24.72
CA SER A 216 7.51 -11.35 -25.48
C SER A 216 5.99 -11.43 -25.38
N THR A 217 5.29 -11.93 -26.40
CA THR A 217 3.82 -12.08 -26.36
C THR A 217 3.44 -13.41 -25.71
N TYR A 218 2.37 -13.42 -24.90
CA TYR A 218 1.95 -14.64 -24.21
C TYR A 218 1.59 -15.79 -25.17
N ASN A 219 1.08 -15.50 -26.37
CA ASN A 219 0.76 -16.50 -27.39
C ASN A 219 1.93 -17.46 -27.77
N GLU A 220 3.20 -17.05 -27.61
CA GLU A 220 4.35 -17.92 -27.89
C GLU A 220 4.62 -18.92 -26.75
N SER A 221 4.08 -18.70 -25.55
CA SER A 221 4.36 -19.48 -24.33
C SER A 221 3.12 -20.00 -23.58
N LEU A 222 1.91 -19.71 -24.07
CA LEU A 222 0.65 -20.04 -23.42
C LEU A 222 -0.46 -20.37 -24.43
N GLU A 223 -1.08 -21.55 -24.27
CA GLU A 223 -2.34 -21.91 -24.95
C GLU A 223 -3.51 -21.76 -23.97
N ILE A 224 -4.55 -21.00 -24.32
CA ILE A 224 -5.84 -20.93 -23.61
C ILE A 224 -6.94 -21.41 -24.54
N LYS A 225 -7.79 -22.35 -24.08
CA LYS A 225 -8.96 -22.84 -24.82
C LYS A 225 -10.20 -22.92 -23.91
N PRO A 226 -11.25 -22.11 -24.15
CA PRO A 226 -12.49 -22.16 -23.38
C PRO A 226 -13.37 -23.32 -23.85
N ILE A 227 -13.99 -24.02 -22.90
CA ILE A 227 -14.99 -25.05 -23.13
C ILE A 227 -16.35 -24.47 -22.75
N PHE A 228 -17.22 -24.30 -23.74
CA PHE A 228 -18.56 -23.73 -23.55
C PHE A 228 -19.60 -24.80 -23.21
N HIS A 229 -20.57 -24.44 -22.36
CA HIS A 229 -21.67 -25.29 -21.93
C HIS A 229 -22.43 -25.88 -23.13
N SER A 230 -22.82 -27.15 -23.00
CA SER A 230 -23.41 -27.97 -24.07
C SER A 230 -24.58 -27.31 -24.80
N ILE A 231 -25.37 -26.48 -24.11
CA ILE A 231 -26.45 -25.70 -24.73
C ILE A 231 -25.97 -24.85 -25.92
N CYS A 232 -24.78 -24.25 -25.83
CA CYS A 232 -24.23 -23.40 -26.88
C CYS A 232 -23.57 -24.17 -28.04
N SER A 233 -23.57 -25.50 -28.00
CA SER A 233 -23.21 -26.39 -29.12
C SER A 233 -24.36 -27.32 -29.54
N SER A 234 -25.53 -27.18 -28.91
CA SER A 234 -26.72 -28.01 -29.14
C SER A 234 -27.63 -27.51 -30.27
N ASP A 235 -28.50 -28.40 -30.75
CA ASP A 235 -29.56 -28.10 -31.72
C ASP A 235 -30.48 -26.94 -31.28
N PHE A 236 -30.61 -26.68 -29.97
CA PHE A 236 -31.41 -25.56 -29.45
C PHE A 236 -30.90 -24.16 -29.87
N THR A 237 -29.65 -24.08 -30.36
CA THR A 237 -29.09 -22.84 -30.94
C THR A 237 -29.15 -22.79 -32.47
N THR A 238 -29.74 -23.79 -33.12
CA THR A 238 -29.82 -23.84 -34.59
C THR A 238 -31.04 -23.11 -35.14
N ASP A 239 -30.88 -22.55 -36.34
CA ASP A 239 -31.99 -21.97 -37.10
C ASP A 239 -33.08 -22.99 -37.42
N LYS A 240 -32.74 -24.28 -37.50
CA LYS A 240 -33.71 -25.38 -37.64
C LYS A 240 -34.68 -25.39 -36.47
N TRP A 241 -34.19 -25.38 -35.23
CA TRP A 241 -35.05 -25.38 -34.04
C TRP A 241 -35.91 -24.12 -33.94
N ARG A 242 -35.36 -22.94 -34.28
CA ARG A 242 -36.14 -21.70 -34.35
C ARG A 242 -37.32 -21.87 -35.33
N VAL A 243 -37.04 -22.27 -36.58
CA VAL A 243 -38.03 -22.42 -37.64
C VAL A 243 -39.08 -23.51 -37.31
N ALA A 244 -38.62 -24.64 -36.78
CA ALA A 244 -39.44 -25.76 -36.29
C ALA A 244 -40.49 -25.32 -35.27
N VAL A 245 -40.11 -24.41 -34.37
CA VAL A 245 -40.99 -23.86 -33.33
C VAL A 245 -41.86 -22.72 -33.84
N THR A 246 -41.40 -21.90 -34.79
CA THR A 246 -42.14 -20.69 -35.21
C THR A 246 -43.26 -20.93 -36.21
N ASN A 247 -43.12 -21.88 -37.13
CA ASN A 247 -43.89 -21.87 -38.38
C ASN A 247 -45.41 -22.02 -38.22
N ASN A 248 -45.90 -22.62 -37.13
CA ASN A 248 -47.31 -22.93 -36.90
C ASN A 248 -47.97 -22.16 -35.73
N LEU A 249 -47.30 -21.15 -35.16
CA LEU A 249 -47.78 -20.47 -33.94
C LEU A 249 -49.00 -19.56 -34.17
N ILE A 250 -49.16 -18.99 -35.37
CA ILE A 250 -50.01 -17.81 -35.60
C ILE A 250 -51.50 -18.15 -35.77
N SER A 251 -51.84 -19.33 -36.30
CA SER A 251 -53.22 -19.68 -36.70
C SER A 251 -54.15 -20.06 -35.56
N ASN A 252 -53.63 -20.49 -34.41
CA ASN A 252 -54.40 -21.07 -33.29
C ASN A 252 -54.30 -20.29 -31.97
N LEU A 253 -53.65 -19.11 -31.95
CA LEU A 253 -53.53 -18.29 -30.73
C LEU A 253 -54.64 -17.25 -30.64
N SER A 254 -55.52 -17.41 -29.64
CA SER A 254 -56.49 -16.37 -29.26
C SER A 254 -55.78 -15.07 -28.87
N VAL A 255 -56.26 -13.94 -29.38
CA VAL A 255 -55.76 -12.59 -29.06
C VAL A 255 -55.78 -12.35 -27.55
N TYR A 256 -56.82 -12.83 -26.87
CA TYR A 256 -57.03 -12.70 -25.42
C TYR A 256 -56.13 -13.61 -24.57
N SER A 257 -55.52 -14.64 -25.16
CA SER A 257 -54.62 -15.57 -24.46
C SER A 257 -53.20 -15.01 -24.36
N THR A 258 -53.03 -13.95 -23.56
CA THR A 258 -51.75 -13.24 -23.36
C THR A 258 -50.70 -14.10 -22.67
N ARG A 259 -51.11 -14.93 -21.70
CA ARG A 259 -50.24 -15.83 -20.91
C ARG A 259 -50.06 -17.21 -21.56
N ASP A 260 -49.68 -17.26 -22.84
CA ASP A 260 -49.33 -18.51 -23.52
C ASP A 260 -47.86 -18.49 -24.00
N TYR A 261 -47.09 -19.53 -23.62
CA TYR A 261 -45.67 -19.62 -23.89
C TYR A 261 -45.32 -19.66 -25.39
N ARG A 262 -46.26 -20.04 -26.26
CA ARG A 262 -46.10 -19.96 -27.73
C ARG A 262 -45.79 -18.55 -28.21
N ARG A 263 -46.15 -17.49 -27.46
CA ARG A 263 -45.77 -16.11 -27.77
C ARG A 263 -44.29 -15.81 -27.45
N PHE A 264 -43.75 -16.41 -26.38
CA PHE A 264 -42.40 -16.14 -25.88
C PHE A 264 -41.31 -17.06 -26.45
N ILE A 265 -41.64 -18.31 -26.75
CA ILE A 265 -40.66 -19.36 -27.11
C ILE A 265 -39.76 -18.99 -28.29
N SER A 266 -40.30 -18.29 -29.30
CA SER A 266 -39.53 -17.79 -30.45
C SER A 266 -38.45 -16.77 -30.02
N ALA A 267 -38.81 -15.83 -29.14
CA ALA A 267 -37.90 -14.82 -28.64
C ALA A 267 -36.87 -15.42 -27.66
N HIS A 268 -37.25 -16.42 -26.87
CA HIS A 268 -36.31 -17.15 -26.00
C HIS A 268 -35.25 -17.91 -26.81
N ILE A 269 -35.64 -18.60 -27.90
CA ILE A 269 -34.68 -19.26 -28.80
C ILE A 269 -33.75 -18.23 -29.45
N GLN A 270 -34.30 -17.13 -30.00
CA GLN A 270 -33.50 -16.05 -30.59
C GLN A 270 -32.53 -15.40 -29.58
N TYR A 271 -32.96 -15.22 -28.33
CA TYR A 271 -32.13 -14.68 -27.26
C TYR A 271 -31.01 -15.65 -26.85
N LEU A 272 -31.30 -16.95 -26.72
CA LEU A 272 -30.30 -17.99 -26.50
C LEU A 272 -29.28 -18.07 -27.65
N GLN A 273 -29.73 -18.02 -28.91
CA GLN A 273 -28.85 -17.92 -30.08
C GLN A 273 -27.92 -16.70 -29.99
N GLY A 274 -28.49 -15.53 -29.64
CA GLY A 274 -27.74 -14.28 -29.45
C GLY A 274 -26.70 -14.38 -28.33
N LEU A 275 -27.10 -14.83 -27.14
CA LEU A 275 -26.23 -15.01 -25.97
C LEU A 275 -25.08 -15.97 -26.27
N CYS A 276 -25.36 -17.16 -26.81
CA CYS A 276 -24.33 -18.15 -27.14
C CYS A 276 -23.35 -17.67 -28.23
N ARG A 277 -23.79 -16.80 -29.15
CA ARG A 277 -22.90 -16.18 -30.15
C ARG A 277 -22.02 -15.09 -29.52
N ILE A 278 -22.64 -14.13 -28.84
CA ILE A 278 -21.94 -12.97 -28.24
C ILE A 278 -20.96 -13.43 -27.16
N SER A 279 -21.33 -14.42 -26.32
CA SER A 279 -20.43 -14.96 -25.29
C SER A 279 -19.17 -15.56 -25.89
N LYS A 280 -19.28 -16.29 -27.02
CA LYS A 280 -18.13 -16.83 -27.75
C LYS A 280 -17.27 -15.73 -28.36
N GLU A 281 -17.89 -14.69 -28.93
CA GLU A 281 -17.17 -13.55 -29.50
C GLU A 281 -16.40 -12.77 -28.42
N VAL A 282 -17.05 -12.40 -27.31
CA VAL A 282 -16.44 -11.68 -26.18
C VAL A 282 -15.29 -12.48 -25.57
N VAL A 283 -15.51 -13.77 -25.25
CA VAL A 283 -14.47 -14.62 -24.65
C VAL A 283 -13.29 -14.82 -25.59
N ASN A 284 -13.52 -15.12 -26.89
CA ASN A 284 -12.43 -15.30 -27.84
C ASN A 284 -11.66 -14.00 -28.09
N ASN A 285 -12.34 -12.85 -28.11
CA ASN A 285 -11.67 -11.55 -28.25
C ASN A 285 -10.80 -11.24 -27.03
N ALA A 286 -11.31 -11.43 -25.80
CA ALA A 286 -10.54 -11.24 -24.57
C ALA A 286 -9.31 -12.17 -24.49
N ILE A 287 -9.44 -13.44 -24.94
CA ILE A 287 -8.30 -14.36 -25.05
C ILE A 287 -7.27 -13.85 -26.08
N ASN A 288 -7.71 -13.42 -27.26
CA ASN A 288 -6.81 -12.94 -28.31
C ASN A 288 -6.06 -11.68 -27.88
N GLU A 289 -6.77 -10.74 -27.23
CA GLU A 289 -6.20 -9.52 -26.66
C GLU A 289 -5.15 -9.87 -25.58
N PHE A 290 -5.52 -10.69 -24.59
CA PHE A 290 -4.61 -11.15 -23.54
C PHE A 290 -3.36 -11.86 -24.10
N LEU A 291 -3.54 -12.80 -25.04
CA LEU A 291 -2.45 -13.53 -25.67
C LEU A 291 -1.56 -12.65 -26.58
N SER A 292 -2.08 -11.51 -27.05
CA SER A 292 -1.31 -10.49 -27.78
C SER A 292 -0.54 -9.53 -26.88
N SER A 293 -0.87 -9.47 -25.57
CA SER A 293 -0.20 -8.59 -24.61
C SER A 293 1.24 -9.03 -24.32
N LEU A 294 2.06 -8.08 -23.85
CA LEU A 294 3.50 -8.27 -23.66
C LEU A 294 3.86 -8.70 -22.22
N LEU A 295 4.37 -9.92 -22.10
CA LEU A 295 5.18 -10.34 -20.96
C LEU A 295 6.53 -9.60 -21.00
N VAL A 296 6.67 -8.58 -20.15
CA VAL A 296 7.91 -7.84 -19.94
C VAL A 296 8.69 -8.44 -18.76
N THR A 297 9.92 -8.88 -19.01
CA THR A 297 10.85 -9.44 -18.01
C THR A 297 12.29 -9.01 -18.31
N VAL A 298 12.89 -8.18 -17.45
CA VAL A 298 14.30 -7.74 -17.57
C VAL A 298 15.27 -8.87 -17.19
N GLU A 299 14.88 -9.70 -16.23
CA GLU A 299 15.59 -10.92 -15.83
C GLU A 299 14.74 -12.16 -16.14
N LEU A 300 15.39 -13.28 -16.43
CA LEU A 300 14.75 -14.57 -16.64
C LEU A 300 14.07 -15.05 -15.35
N LEU A 301 12.73 -15.08 -15.36
CA LEU A 301 11.92 -15.60 -14.25
C LEU A 301 12.22 -17.07 -13.97
N SER A 302 12.16 -17.46 -12.70
CA SER A 302 12.16 -18.88 -12.36
C SER A 302 10.84 -19.54 -12.82
N GLU A 303 10.87 -20.86 -12.94
CA GLU A 303 9.70 -21.68 -13.33
C GLU A 303 8.50 -21.43 -12.41
N GLN A 304 8.74 -21.27 -11.10
CA GLN A 304 7.70 -20.97 -10.12
C GLN A 304 7.17 -19.53 -10.24
N ASP A 305 8.05 -18.54 -10.45
CA ASP A 305 7.63 -17.13 -10.59
C ASP A 305 6.87 -16.90 -11.91
N PHE A 306 7.28 -17.58 -12.99
CA PHE A 306 6.57 -17.60 -14.27
C PHE A 306 5.16 -18.18 -14.09
N HIS A 307 5.02 -19.35 -13.48
CA HIS A 307 3.71 -19.94 -13.24
C HIS A 307 2.85 -19.11 -12.29
N ASN A 308 3.42 -18.54 -11.21
CA ASN A 308 2.68 -17.66 -10.31
C ASN A 308 2.15 -16.41 -11.03
N ARG A 309 3.02 -15.67 -11.73
CA ARG A 309 2.63 -14.44 -12.47
C ARG A 309 1.60 -14.74 -13.55
N LEU A 310 1.78 -15.84 -14.29
CA LEU A 310 0.87 -16.25 -15.36
C LEU A 310 -0.47 -16.70 -14.80
N ASN A 311 -0.52 -17.49 -13.72
CA ASN A 311 -1.77 -17.93 -13.11
C ASN A 311 -2.60 -16.74 -12.57
N THR A 312 -1.96 -15.75 -11.94
CA THR A 312 -2.66 -14.54 -11.48
C THR A 312 -3.27 -13.76 -12.65
N LEU A 313 -2.50 -13.50 -13.70
CA LEU A 313 -2.95 -12.72 -14.86
C LEU A 313 -4.02 -13.46 -15.69
N VAL A 314 -3.90 -14.79 -15.84
CA VAL A 314 -4.93 -15.60 -16.50
C VAL A 314 -6.21 -15.61 -15.67
N LYS A 315 -6.15 -15.79 -14.34
CA LYS A 315 -7.34 -15.74 -13.47
C LYS A 315 -8.03 -14.36 -13.52
N GLN A 316 -7.27 -13.28 -13.64
CA GLN A 316 -7.82 -11.94 -13.86
C GLN A 316 -8.53 -11.83 -15.23
N SER A 317 -7.96 -12.43 -16.29
CA SER A 317 -8.59 -12.50 -17.62
C SER A 317 -9.88 -13.34 -17.62
N GLU A 318 -9.89 -14.48 -16.91
CA GLU A 318 -11.08 -15.34 -16.71
C GLU A 318 -12.24 -14.60 -16.03
N LEU A 319 -11.95 -13.67 -15.11
CA LEU A 319 -12.94 -12.84 -14.42
C LEU A 319 -13.41 -11.65 -15.28
N ASN A 320 -12.50 -11.02 -16.03
CA ASN A 320 -12.82 -9.84 -16.84
C ASN A 320 -13.74 -10.14 -18.02
N ALA A 321 -13.60 -11.29 -18.69
CA ALA A 321 -14.39 -11.60 -19.88
C ALA A 321 -15.92 -11.73 -19.61
N PRO A 322 -16.39 -12.37 -18.52
CA PRO A 322 -17.79 -12.32 -18.11
C PRO A 322 -18.27 -10.94 -17.63
N ILE A 323 -17.42 -10.16 -16.95
CA ILE A 323 -17.78 -8.81 -16.49
C ILE A 323 -18.13 -7.89 -17.67
N LEU A 324 -17.37 -7.96 -18.77
CA LEU A 324 -17.67 -7.20 -20.00
C LEU A 324 -19.03 -7.58 -20.61
N LEU A 325 -19.34 -8.88 -20.68
CA LEU A 325 -20.64 -9.37 -21.16
C LEU A 325 -21.79 -8.92 -20.25
N SER A 326 -21.62 -9.04 -18.93
CA SER A 326 -22.63 -8.68 -17.94
C SER A 326 -22.90 -7.17 -17.94
N ARG A 327 -21.87 -6.31 -18.03
CA ARG A 327 -22.02 -4.85 -18.18
C ARG A 327 -22.79 -4.47 -19.45
N PHE A 328 -22.48 -5.08 -20.59
CA PHE A 328 -23.22 -4.85 -21.84
C PHE A 328 -24.69 -5.27 -21.72
N LEU A 329 -24.95 -6.46 -21.16
CA LEU A 329 -26.31 -6.96 -20.95
C LEU A 329 -27.08 -6.06 -19.96
N PHE A 330 -26.47 -5.62 -18.86
CA PHE A 330 -27.07 -4.69 -17.90
C PHE A 330 -27.56 -3.38 -18.56
N ILE A 331 -26.71 -2.75 -19.38
CA ILE A 331 -27.06 -1.53 -20.12
C ILE A 331 -28.25 -1.80 -21.07
N THR A 332 -28.20 -2.87 -21.87
CA THR A 332 -29.34 -3.20 -22.77
C THR A 332 -30.63 -3.48 -22.01
N ARG A 333 -30.57 -4.15 -20.85
CA ARG A 333 -31.73 -4.44 -19.99
C ARG A 333 -32.37 -3.17 -19.43
N ILE A 334 -31.58 -2.18 -18.99
CA ILE A 334 -32.09 -0.86 -18.58
C ILE A 334 -32.76 -0.14 -19.75
N VAL A 335 -32.11 -0.11 -20.92
CA VAL A 335 -32.67 0.50 -22.14
C VAL A 335 -33.98 -0.18 -22.56
N TYR A 336 -34.11 -1.50 -22.46
CA TYR A 336 -35.36 -2.21 -22.74
C TYR A 336 -36.45 -2.00 -21.67
N HIS A 337 -36.11 -1.76 -20.40
CA HIS A 337 -37.10 -1.47 -19.37
C HIS A 337 -37.64 -0.03 -19.47
N GLY A 338 -36.75 0.95 -19.73
CA GLY A 338 -37.14 2.37 -19.86
C GLY A 338 -37.91 2.69 -21.15
N ASN A 339 -37.71 1.93 -22.23
CA ASN A 339 -38.44 2.12 -23.48
C ASN A 339 -39.78 1.36 -23.45
N ALA A 340 -40.86 2.06 -23.11
CA ALA A 340 -42.24 1.56 -23.23
C ALA A 340 -42.74 1.33 -24.68
N PHE A 341 -41.85 1.25 -25.67
CA PHE A 341 -42.17 1.13 -27.10
C PHE A 341 -41.64 -0.17 -27.72
N MET A 342 -42.59 -1.03 -28.07
CA MET A 342 -42.52 -2.07 -29.11
C MET A 342 -41.20 -2.86 -29.26
N SER A 343 -41.09 -3.98 -28.53
CA SER A 343 -40.49 -5.17 -29.14
C SER A 343 -41.53 -5.86 -30.03
N THR A 344 -41.11 -6.48 -31.12
CA THR A 344 -42.01 -7.21 -32.05
C THR A 344 -42.60 -8.49 -31.47
N TYR A 345 -42.18 -8.93 -30.28
CA TYR A 345 -42.60 -10.18 -29.64
C TYR A 345 -43.36 -9.98 -28.33
N GLY A 346 -43.55 -8.74 -27.88
CA GLY A 346 -44.29 -8.42 -26.65
C GLY A 346 -43.98 -7.03 -26.11
N THR A 347 -44.92 -6.51 -25.34
CA THR A 347 -44.82 -5.22 -24.64
C THR A 347 -45.04 -5.44 -23.14
N ASN A 348 -44.32 -4.70 -22.30
CA ASN A 348 -44.55 -4.67 -20.85
C ASN A 348 -45.89 -4.01 -20.45
N PHE A 349 -46.58 -3.39 -21.42
CA PHE A 349 -47.92 -2.83 -21.27
C PHE A 349 -48.95 -3.57 -22.13
N ILE A 350 -50.17 -3.72 -21.61
CA ILE A 350 -51.38 -4.08 -22.34
C ILE A 350 -51.90 -2.81 -23.00
N TYR A 351 -52.07 -2.84 -24.33
CA TYR A 351 -52.73 -1.78 -25.08
C TYR A 351 -54.18 -2.19 -25.31
N ALA A 352 -55.11 -1.43 -24.76
CA ALA A 352 -56.54 -1.69 -24.90
C ALA A 352 -57.25 -0.47 -25.47
N THR A 353 -58.11 -0.70 -26.46
CA THR A 353 -59.02 0.30 -27.02
C THR A 353 -60.43 -0.01 -26.56
N LEU A 354 -61.12 0.98 -25.98
CA LEU A 354 -62.53 0.84 -25.62
C LEU A 354 -63.42 1.28 -26.79
N PRO A 355 -64.17 0.37 -27.44
CA PRO A 355 -65.10 0.74 -28.50
C PRO A 355 -66.33 1.41 -27.89
N LYS A 356 -66.31 2.74 -27.79
CA LYS A 356 -67.53 3.51 -27.55
C LYS A 356 -68.37 3.54 -28.83
N LEU A 357 -69.68 3.41 -28.67
CA LEU A 357 -70.63 3.79 -29.70
C LEU A 357 -70.53 5.31 -29.90
N ASN A 358 -70.03 5.69 -31.08
CA ASN A 358 -69.81 7.04 -31.61
C ASN A 358 -68.52 7.78 -31.17
N THR A 359 -67.79 8.17 -32.22
CA THR A 359 -66.79 9.24 -32.41
C THR A 359 -65.45 9.25 -31.68
N ASP A 360 -65.29 8.75 -30.45
CA ASP A 360 -63.97 8.80 -29.76
C ASP A 360 -63.49 7.46 -29.21
N THR A 361 -62.40 6.93 -29.80
CA THR A 361 -61.69 5.73 -29.33
C THR A 361 -60.52 6.11 -28.42
N TYR A 362 -60.71 5.95 -27.11
CA TYR A 362 -59.62 6.06 -26.14
C TYR A 362 -58.79 4.77 -26.13
N ALA A 363 -57.49 4.92 -26.35
CA ALA A 363 -56.50 3.88 -26.08
C ALA A 363 -55.91 4.13 -24.69
N TYR A 364 -55.80 3.09 -23.87
CA TYR A 364 -55.13 3.14 -22.57
C TYR A 364 -54.09 2.02 -22.46
N THR A 365 -53.09 2.28 -21.61
CA THR A 365 -51.91 1.42 -21.41
C THR A 365 -51.79 1.04 -19.95
N GLU A 366 -52.02 -0.23 -19.63
CA GLU A 366 -51.81 -0.78 -18.28
C GLU A 366 -50.57 -1.66 -18.26
N ALA A 367 -49.74 -1.54 -17.22
CA ALA A 367 -48.59 -2.43 -17.07
C ALA A 367 -49.05 -3.88 -16.88
N MET A 368 -48.39 -4.83 -17.54
CA MET A 368 -48.65 -6.24 -17.29
C MET A 368 -48.32 -6.59 -15.85
N VAL A 369 -49.19 -7.37 -15.22
CA VAL A 369 -49.03 -7.86 -13.85
C VAL A 369 -48.86 -9.38 -13.89
N TYR A 370 -47.80 -9.86 -13.25
CA TYR A 370 -47.48 -11.28 -13.07
C TYR A 370 -47.68 -11.70 -11.61
N ASP A 371 -47.06 -12.79 -11.18
CA ASP A 371 -47.32 -13.39 -9.86
C ASP A 371 -46.93 -12.43 -8.73
N ASN A 372 -47.54 -12.63 -7.55
CA ASN A 372 -47.41 -11.75 -6.38
C ASN A 372 -47.76 -10.26 -6.65
N ASN A 373 -48.65 -10.00 -7.62
CA ASN A 373 -48.99 -8.66 -8.12
C ASN A 373 -47.79 -7.83 -8.61
N CYS A 374 -46.72 -8.49 -9.09
CA CYS A 374 -45.54 -7.81 -9.61
C CYS A 374 -45.85 -7.12 -10.95
N SER A 375 -45.69 -5.79 -11.00
CA SER A 375 -46.02 -4.94 -12.16
C SER A 375 -44.80 -4.61 -13.02
N CYS A 376 -44.92 -4.83 -14.33
CA CYS A 376 -43.89 -4.58 -15.33
C CYS A 376 -43.62 -3.10 -15.66
N GLY A 377 -44.35 -2.18 -15.01
CA GLY A 377 -44.03 -0.74 -14.99
C GLY A 377 -43.19 -0.33 -13.78
N ILE A 378 -42.88 -1.27 -12.86
CA ILE A 378 -42.11 -1.03 -11.63
C ILE A 378 -40.86 -1.93 -11.61
N SER A 379 -40.95 -3.17 -12.09
CA SER A 379 -39.81 -4.09 -12.18
C SER A 379 -39.85 -4.94 -13.44
N SER A 380 -38.72 -5.04 -14.13
CA SER A 380 -38.54 -5.93 -15.28
C SER A 380 -38.49 -7.42 -14.91
N ASN A 381 -38.20 -7.76 -13.65
CA ASN A 381 -38.03 -9.13 -13.17
C ASN A 381 -39.35 -9.90 -12.94
N CYS A 382 -40.52 -9.27 -13.10
CA CYS A 382 -41.80 -9.93 -12.85
C CYS A 382 -42.02 -11.08 -13.83
N THR A 383 -42.25 -12.27 -13.29
CA THR A 383 -42.37 -13.54 -14.04
C THR A 383 -43.46 -14.44 -13.47
N THR A 384 -43.86 -15.45 -14.24
CA THR A 384 -44.70 -16.59 -13.86
C THR A 384 -44.21 -17.85 -14.59
N GLN A 385 -44.70 -19.03 -14.21
CA GLN A 385 -44.32 -20.29 -14.88
C GLN A 385 -44.75 -20.28 -16.36
N ALA A 386 -43.89 -20.75 -17.26
CA ALA A 386 -44.25 -20.93 -18.66
C ALA A 386 -45.36 -21.99 -18.78
N THR A 387 -46.43 -21.66 -19.52
CA THR A 387 -47.60 -22.53 -19.68
C THR A 387 -48.11 -22.52 -21.12
N PHE A 388 -48.64 -23.66 -21.58
CA PHE A 388 -49.45 -23.74 -22.80
C PHE A 388 -50.94 -23.78 -22.45
N VAL A 389 -51.76 -23.00 -23.18
CA VAL A 389 -53.22 -22.96 -23.03
C VAL A 389 -53.88 -23.94 -24.01
N ILE A 390 -54.67 -24.87 -23.48
CA ILE A 390 -55.31 -25.95 -24.25
C ILE A 390 -56.70 -25.49 -24.73
N ASP A 391 -57.04 -25.78 -25.99
CA ASP A 391 -58.32 -25.42 -26.64
C ASP A 391 -58.69 -23.92 -26.58
N GLY A 392 -57.72 -23.03 -26.34
CA GLY A 392 -57.96 -21.61 -26.10
C GLY A 392 -58.65 -21.28 -24.76
N ASN A 393 -58.83 -22.27 -23.89
CA ASN A 393 -59.48 -22.11 -22.58
C ASN A 393 -58.43 -21.81 -21.49
N PRO A 394 -58.39 -20.59 -20.92
CA PRO A 394 -57.37 -20.20 -19.94
C PRO A 394 -57.43 -20.99 -18.61
N SER A 395 -58.50 -21.76 -18.36
CA SER A 395 -58.58 -22.67 -17.21
C SER A 395 -57.92 -24.03 -17.45
N LYS A 396 -57.49 -24.34 -18.68
CA LYS A 396 -56.74 -25.55 -19.03
C LYS A 396 -55.30 -25.20 -19.42
N ILE A 397 -54.42 -25.14 -18.42
CA ILE A 397 -52.99 -24.85 -18.61
C ILE A 397 -52.13 -26.10 -18.41
N PHE A 398 -51.06 -26.22 -19.19
CA PHE A 398 -49.99 -27.19 -18.96
C PHE A 398 -48.68 -26.45 -18.64
N PRO A 399 -48.06 -26.65 -17.46
CA PRO A 399 -46.81 -25.99 -17.07
C PRO A 399 -45.59 -26.64 -17.72
N ILE A 400 -44.65 -25.82 -18.16
CA ILE A 400 -43.39 -26.23 -18.79
C ILE A 400 -42.30 -26.07 -17.73
N GLU A 401 -41.68 -27.18 -17.35
CA GLU A 401 -40.69 -27.26 -16.26
C GLU A 401 -39.49 -26.32 -16.50
N GLY A 402 -39.04 -25.64 -15.45
CA GLY A 402 -37.91 -24.69 -15.47
C GLY A 402 -38.09 -23.37 -16.23
N LEU A 403 -38.90 -23.35 -17.29
CA LEU A 403 -39.13 -22.19 -18.15
C LEU A 403 -40.16 -21.22 -17.54
N LYS A 404 -39.94 -19.92 -17.71
CA LYS A 404 -40.80 -18.83 -17.22
C LYS A 404 -41.24 -17.89 -18.34
N MET A 405 -42.31 -17.12 -18.14
CA MET A 405 -42.70 -15.96 -18.96
C MET A 405 -42.80 -14.71 -18.08
N GLY A 406 -42.72 -13.50 -18.63
CA GLY A 406 -42.59 -12.28 -17.83
C GLY A 406 -42.60 -10.98 -18.64
N CYS A 407 -42.15 -9.88 -18.04
CA CYS A 407 -42.21 -8.53 -18.63
C CYS A 407 -41.52 -8.40 -19.99
N THR A 408 -40.38 -9.06 -20.15
CA THR A 408 -39.65 -9.15 -21.42
C THR A 408 -39.12 -10.57 -21.60
N ALA A 409 -38.97 -10.99 -22.87
CA ALA A 409 -38.38 -12.28 -23.20
C ALA A 409 -36.93 -12.45 -22.68
N SER A 410 -36.19 -11.36 -22.49
CA SER A 410 -34.84 -11.42 -21.93
C SER A 410 -34.86 -11.74 -20.43
N GLU A 411 -35.67 -11.04 -19.63
CA GLU A 411 -35.73 -11.29 -18.19
C GLU A 411 -36.39 -12.63 -17.86
N SER A 412 -37.46 -13.02 -18.57
CA SER A 412 -38.12 -14.30 -18.31
C SER A 412 -37.23 -15.49 -18.68
N PHE A 413 -36.44 -15.40 -19.75
CA PHE A 413 -35.48 -16.45 -20.07
C PHE A 413 -34.27 -16.43 -19.12
N ARG A 414 -33.72 -15.25 -18.77
CA ARG A 414 -32.64 -15.09 -17.78
C ARG A 414 -32.99 -15.74 -16.43
N LEU A 415 -34.25 -15.62 -16.00
CA LEU A 415 -34.78 -16.20 -14.76
C LEU A 415 -35.28 -17.66 -14.90
N SER A 416 -35.23 -18.25 -16.11
CA SER A 416 -35.54 -19.66 -16.35
C SER A 416 -34.35 -20.57 -16.03
N THR A 417 -34.60 -21.86 -15.82
CA THR A 417 -33.58 -22.90 -15.62
C THR A 417 -33.39 -23.77 -16.87
N LEU A 418 -32.45 -24.73 -16.83
CA LEU A 418 -32.18 -25.66 -17.93
C LEU A 418 -33.08 -26.91 -17.96
N GLU A 419 -33.95 -27.12 -16.96
CA GLU A 419 -34.58 -28.41 -16.66
C GLU A 419 -35.31 -29.03 -17.87
N CYS A 420 -36.06 -28.24 -18.65
CA CYS A 420 -36.74 -28.72 -19.85
C CYS A 420 -35.79 -29.24 -20.95
N PHE A 421 -34.58 -28.68 -21.09
CA PHE A 421 -33.60 -29.08 -22.10
C PHE A 421 -32.89 -30.41 -21.75
N TYR A 422 -33.00 -30.85 -20.50
CA TYR A 422 -32.57 -32.17 -20.02
C TYR A 422 -33.71 -33.21 -20.03
N ASN A 423 -34.97 -32.78 -20.16
CA ASN A 423 -36.15 -33.63 -20.00
C ASN A 423 -36.84 -33.91 -21.36
N GLN A 424 -36.64 -35.11 -21.90
CA GLN A 424 -37.25 -35.55 -23.18
C GLN A 424 -38.79 -35.43 -23.18
N SER A 425 -39.44 -35.61 -22.02
CA SER A 425 -40.89 -35.43 -21.89
C SER A 425 -41.26 -33.97 -22.12
N CYS A 426 -40.52 -33.03 -21.54
CA CYS A 426 -40.73 -31.59 -21.72
C CYS A 426 -40.53 -31.15 -23.18
N LEU A 427 -39.49 -31.65 -23.85
CA LEU A 427 -39.27 -31.42 -25.29
C LEU A 427 -40.43 -31.99 -26.14
N SER A 428 -40.95 -33.17 -25.80
CA SER A 428 -42.09 -33.77 -26.51
C SER A 428 -43.39 -32.96 -26.34
N LEU A 429 -43.56 -32.27 -25.20
CA LEU A 429 -44.70 -31.40 -24.93
C LEU A 429 -44.59 -30.10 -25.75
N ILE A 430 -43.40 -29.50 -25.83
CA ILE A 430 -43.16 -28.36 -26.73
C ILE A 430 -43.48 -28.76 -28.18
N HIS A 431 -42.89 -29.85 -28.68
CA HIS A 431 -43.11 -30.37 -30.03
C HIS A 431 -44.61 -30.60 -30.34
N ARG A 432 -45.38 -31.13 -29.39
CA ARG A 432 -46.82 -31.37 -29.54
C ARG A 432 -47.61 -30.07 -29.66
N HIS A 433 -47.29 -29.05 -28.86
CA HIS A 433 -48.06 -27.81 -28.78
C HIS A 433 -47.60 -26.72 -29.77
N THR A 434 -46.40 -26.82 -30.35
CA THR A 434 -45.93 -25.98 -31.47
C THR A 434 -46.29 -26.52 -32.85
N ASN A 435 -46.82 -27.77 -32.94
CA ASN A 435 -47.15 -28.46 -34.19
C ASN A 435 -45.94 -28.57 -35.15
N TYR A 436 -44.81 -29.04 -34.63
CA TYR A 436 -43.63 -29.40 -35.43
C TYR A 436 -43.91 -30.70 -36.22
N GLN A 437 -43.47 -30.76 -37.48
CA GLN A 437 -43.86 -31.81 -38.44
C GLN A 437 -42.70 -32.60 -39.08
N GLU A 438 -41.44 -32.36 -38.71
CA GLU A 438 -40.31 -33.12 -39.28
C GLU A 438 -39.92 -34.32 -38.39
N ASN A 439 -39.46 -35.42 -39.02
CA ASN A 439 -39.04 -36.65 -38.34
C ASN A 439 -37.68 -36.57 -37.61
N HIS A 440 -37.23 -35.37 -37.20
CA HIS A 440 -35.95 -35.20 -36.50
C HIS A 440 -36.16 -35.02 -34.99
N SER A 441 -35.83 -36.07 -34.23
CA SER A 441 -35.81 -36.02 -32.77
C SER A 441 -34.61 -35.20 -32.28
N ILE A 442 -34.88 -34.04 -31.68
CA ILE A 442 -33.86 -33.24 -31.01
C ILE A 442 -33.38 -33.97 -29.75
N SER A 443 -32.05 -33.98 -29.54
CA SER A 443 -31.43 -34.57 -28.37
C SER A 443 -31.56 -33.66 -27.14
N ILE A 444 -31.76 -34.28 -25.97
CA ILE A 444 -31.53 -33.63 -24.68
C ILE A 444 -30.04 -33.27 -24.50
N LEU A 445 -29.77 -32.31 -23.63
CA LEU A 445 -28.40 -31.98 -23.22
C LEU A 445 -27.76 -33.12 -22.40
N ASN A 446 -26.45 -33.30 -22.56
CA ASN A 446 -25.65 -34.15 -21.67
C ASN A 446 -25.42 -33.41 -20.34
N ILE A 447 -25.64 -34.09 -19.21
CA ILE A 447 -25.54 -33.50 -17.86
C ILE A 447 -24.13 -32.94 -17.64
N SER A 448 -24.03 -31.64 -17.36
CA SER A 448 -22.78 -31.00 -16.98
C SER A 448 -22.37 -31.35 -15.55
N HIS A 449 -21.07 -31.51 -15.31
CA HIS A 449 -20.51 -31.69 -13.97
C HIS A 449 -20.39 -30.37 -13.19
N HIS A 450 -20.46 -29.21 -13.88
CA HIS A 450 -20.34 -27.88 -13.26
C HIS A 450 -21.69 -27.17 -13.12
N PHE A 451 -22.62 -27.36 -14.07
CA PHE A 451 -23.94 -26.72 -14.05
C PHE A 451 -25.08 -27.77 -14.03
N PRO A 452 -25.66 -28.08 -12.85
CA PRO A 452 -26.80 -29.01 -12.77
C PRO A 452 -28.05 -28.45 -13.50
N PRO A 453 -29.03 -29.31 -13.87
CA PRO A 453 -30.20 -28.89 -14.67
C PRO A 453 -31.02 -27.72 -14.11
N ASN A 454 -31.00 -27.50 -12.80
CA ASN A 454 -31.73 -26.43 -12.12
C ASN A 454 -31.00 -25.08 -12.07
N THR A 455 -29.79 -24.96 -12.65
CA THR A 455 -29.11 -23.65 -12.77
C THR A 455 -29.92 -22.70 -13.64
N THR A 456 -29.93 -21.42 -13.28
CA THR A 456 -30.57 -20.39 -14.11
C THR A 456 -29.73 -20.03 -15.32
N ILE A 457 -30.38 -19.54 -16.38
CA ILE A 457 -29.71 -18.94 -17.52
C ILE A 457 -28.84 -17.73 -17.07
N ASN A 458 -29.19 -17.06 -15.97
CA ASN A 458 -28.35 -16.01 -15.39
C ASN A 458 -26.98 -16.51 -14.94
N GLU A 459 -26.92 -17.62 -14.19
CA GLU A 459 -25.65 -18.20 -13.72
C GLU A 459 -24.73 -18.59 -14.88
N LEU A 460 -25.30 -19.04 -16.01
CA LEU A 460 -24.55 -19.27 -17.24
C LEU A 460 -24.06 -17.96 -17.88
N ILE A 461 -24.89 -16.90 -17.92
CA ILE A 461 -24.50 -15.58 -18.42
C ILE A 461 -23.35 -14.99 -17.59
N ASP A 462 -23.39 -15.11 -16.27
CA ASP A 462 -22.36 -14.61 -15.35
C ASP A 462 -21.01 -15.35 -15.47
N LYS A 463 -20.97 -16.44 -16.27
CA LYS A 463 -19.76 -17.17 -16.66
C LYS A 463 -19.52 -17.17 -18.18
N SER A 464 -20.21 -16.34 -18.96
CA SER A 464 -20.15 -16.32 -20.44
C SER A 464 -20.38 -17.70 -21.08
N PHE A 465 -21.21 -18.53 -20.46
CA PHE A 465 -21.44 -19.94 -20.81
C PHE A 465 -20.17 -20.80 -20.85
N VAL A 466 -19.07 -20.42 -20.18
CA VAL A 466 -17.83 -21.21 -20.09
C VAL A 466 -17.91 -22.14 -18.88
N GLU A 467 -17.72 -23.45 -19.10
CA GLU A 467 -17.63 -24.45 -18.03
C GLU A 467 -16.21 -24.62 -17.50
N GLN A 468 -15.22 -24.56 -18.40
CA GLN A 468 -13.83 -24.85 -18.06
C GLN A 468 -12.87 -24.12 -19.01
N TRP A 469 -11.77 -23.64 -18.46
CA TRP A 469 -10.65 -23.07 -19.22
C TRP A 469 -9.51 -24.10 -19.30
N SER A 470 -9.18 -24.56 -20.51
CA SER A 470 -8.01 -25.40 -20.78
C SER A 470 -6.78 -24.51 -20.97
N ILE A 471 -6.05 -24.26 -19.89
CA ILE A 471 -4.82 -23.45 -19.87
C ILE A 471 -3.60 -24.38 -19.93
N LYS A 472 -2.65 -24.11 -20.84
CA LYS A 472 -1.36 -24.84 -20.94
C LYS A 472 -0.18 -23.86 -21.04
N PRO A 473 0.49 -23.55 -19.91
CA PRO A 473 1.70 -22.75 -19.90
C PRO A 473 2.93 -23.57 -20.30
N SER A 474 3.84 -22.98 -21.08
CA SER A 474 5.08 -23.58 -21.58
C SER A 474 6.30 -22.80 -21.10
N TYR A 475 6.82 -23.16 -19.93
CA TYR A 475 8.05 -22.55 -19.40
C TYR A 475 9.27 -22.83 -20.30
N THR A 476 9.26 -23.94 -21.05
CA THR A 476 10.30 -24.24 -22.06
C THR A 476 10.28 -23.24 -23.20
N SER A 477 9.10 -22.85 -23.72
CA SER A 477 9.00 -21.78 -24.73
C SER A 477 9.55 -20.44 -24.20
N TYR A 478 9.10 -20.04 -23.01
CA TYR A 478 9.55 -18.82 -22.35
C TYR A 478 11.08 -18.80 -22.11
N TYR A 479 11.64 -19.91 -21.61
CA TYR A 479 13.08 -20.03 -21.39
C TYR A 479 13.89 -19.80 -22.67
N TYR A 480 13.47 -20.35 -23.82
CA TYR A 480 14.21 -20.19 -25.07
C TYR A 480 14.06 -18.79 -25.70
N GLN A 481 12.98 -18.07 -25.44
CA GLN A 481 12.82 -16.65 -25.81
C GLN A 481 13.73 -15.74 -24.97
N CYS A 482 13.77 -16.01 -23.66
CA CYS A 482 14.44 -15.18 -22.67
C CYS A 482 15.88 -15.64 -22.34
N MET A 483 16.38 -16.68 -23.03
CA MET A 483 17.66 -17.36 -22.78
C MET A 483 18.85 -16.40 -22.67
N SER A 484 19.25 -16.13 -21.43
CA SER A 484 20.33 -15.19 -21.12
C SER A 484 21.66 -15.56 -21.78
N LEU A 485 22.32 -14.56 -22.38
CA LEU A 485 23.69 -14.70 -22.89
C LEU A 485 24.70 -14.92 -21.76
N LEU A 486 24.48 -14.26 -20.61
CA LEU A 486 25.41 -14.16 -19.49
C LEU A 486 24.64 -14.12 -18.16
N CYS A 487 24.57 -15.25 -17.44
CA CYS A 487 24.14 -15.28 -16.05
C CYS A 487 25.31 -14.96 -15.11
N SER A 488 25.02 -14.39 -13.94
CA SER A 488 26.04 -14.12 -12.91
C SER A 488 25.50 -14.26 -11.50
N TYR A 489 26.38 -14.46 -10.51
CA TYR A 489 26.03 -14.29 -9.10
C TYR A 489 27.15 -13.62 -8.31
N THR A 490 26.77 -12.89 -7.26
CA THR A 490 27.67 -12.26 -6.30
C THR A 490 27.96 -13.19 -5.12
N TYR A 491 29.20 -13.18 -4.63
CA TYR A 491 29.57 -13.79 -3.36
C TYR A 491 30.60 -12.93 -2.63
N ILE A 492 30.67 -13.06 -1.31
CA ILE A 492 31.70 -12.42 -0.48
C ILE A 492 32.90 -13.37 -0.44
N GLU A 493 34.08 -12.89 -0.80
CA GLU A 493 35.31 -13.70 -0.76
C GLU A 493 36.01 -13.51 0.59
N THR A 494 36.09 -14.58 1.38
CA THR A 494 36.76 -14.56 2.69
C THR A 494 38.27 -14.59 2.53
N PHE A 495 38.97 -13.55 2.99
CA PHE A 495 40.43 -13.48 2.92
C PHE A 495 41.12 -14.70 3.55
N ASN A 496 42.07 -15.27 2.82
CA ASN A 496 42.93 -16.33 3.36
C ASN A 496 43.83 -15.77 4.46
N ILE A 497 43.73 -16.31 5.67
CA ILE A 497 44.54 -15.93 6.86
C ILE A 497 46.05 -15.95 6.55
N LEU A 498 46.51 -16.87 5.70
CA LEU A 498 47.91 -16.96 5.29
C LEU A 498 48.39 -15.69 4.54
N TYR A 499 47.51 -15.11 3.70
CA TYR A 499 47.80 -13.87 2.96
C TYR A 499 47.96 -12.68 3.92
N ILE A 500 47.04 -12.53 4.88
CA ILE A 500 47.09 -11.47 5.91
C ILE A 500 48.40 -11.54 6.70
N ILE A 501 48.82 -12.75 7.12
CA ILE A 501 50.08 -12.97 7.86
C ILE A 501 51.30 -12.58 7.01
N THR A 502 51.35 -12.97 5.73
CA THR A 502 52.46 -12.59 4.85
C THR A 502 52.51 -11.08 4.54
N LEU A 503 51.35 -10.43 4.38
CA LEU A 503 51.26 -8.98 4.19
C LEU A 503 51.77 -8.22 5.43
N PHE A 504 51.42 -8.67 6.63
CA PHE A 504 51.88 -8.06 7.88
C PHE A 504 53.40 -8.17 8.07
N LEU A 505 53.96 -9.38 7.91
CA LEU A 505 55.41 -9.63 8.03
C LEU A 505 56.22 -8.82 7.01
N SER A 506 55.71 -8.71 5.79
CA SER A 506 56.38 -8.03 4.69
C SER A 506 56.34 -6.49 4.84
N PHE A 507 55.22 -5.91 5.30
CA PHE A 507 55.12 -4.48 5.61
C PHE A 507 56.04 -4.08 6.77
N GLN A 508 56.06 -4.87 7.85
CA GLN A 508 56.94 -4.66 9.02
C GLN A 508 58.43 -4.68 8.61
N GLY A 509 58.81 -5.60 7.71
CA GLY A 509 60.16 -5.70 7.15
C GLY A 509 60.52 -4.51 6.24
N GLY A 510 59.64 -4.13 5.32
CA GLY A 510 59.87 -2.99 4.42
C GLY A 510 59.99 -1.65 5.15
N LEU A 511 59.06 -1.36 6.06
CA LEU A 511 59.02 -0.10 6.81
C LEU A 511 60.28 0.11 7.68
N THR A 512 60.75 -0.95 8.36
CA THR A 512 61.96 -0.87 9.18
C THR A 512 63.24 -0.73 8.37
N LEU A 513 63.27 -1.22 7.11
CA LEU A 513 64.38 -1.01 6.18
C LEU A 513 64.42 0.44 5.67
N VAL A 514 63.27 0.97 5.23
CA VAL A 514 63.15 2.32 4.67
C VAL A 514 63.45 3.39 5.72
N LEU A 515 62.89 3.29 6.92
CA LEU A 515 63.16 4.24 8.02
C LEU A 515 64.66 4.31 8.36
N LYS A 516 65.36 3.16 8.39
CA LYS A 516 66.82 3.11 8.61
C LYS A 516 67.63 3.84 7.55
N TRP A 517 67.15 3.94 6.31
CA TRP A 517 67.87 4.56 5.19
C TRP A 517 67.49 6.04 5.00
N VAL A 518 66.23 6.39 5.25
CA VAL A 518 65.68 7.74 5.01
C VAL A 518 65.94 8.68 6.20
N CYS A 519 65.70 8.24 7.45
CA CYS A 519 65.84 9.11 8.62
C CYS A 519 67.26 9.73 8.76
N PRO A 520 68.38 8.99 8.56
CA PRO A 520 69.72 9.59 8.64
C PRO A 520 69.99 10.65 7.58
N LYS A 521 69.36 10.57 6.39
CA LYS A 521 69.48 11.62 5.36
C LYS A 521 68.67 12.86 5.74
N ILE A 522 67.43 12.70 6.22
CA ILE A 522 66.60 13.83 6.68
C ILE A 522 67.26 14.56 7.86
N VAL A 523 67.78 13.83 8.85
CA VAL A 523 68.49 14.42 10.00
C VAL A 523 69.75 15.18 9.57
N ARG A 524 70.50 14.69 8.58
CA ARG A 524 71.65 15.43 8.00
C ARG A 524 71.24 16.71 7.28
N ILE A 525 70.08 16.74 6.63
CA ILE A 525 69.54 17.94 5.98
C ILE A 525 69.14 18.98 7.03
N PHE A 526 68.38 18.58 8.07
CA PHE A 526 68.03 19.46 9.19
C PHE A 526 69.25 19.99 9.93
N MET A 527 70.27 19.16 10.19
CA MET A 527 71.53 19.61 10.78
C MET A 527 72.28 20.63 9.91
N LYS A 528 72.30 20.46 8.57
CA LYS A 528 72.87 21.49 7.67
C LYS A 528 72.13 22.82 7.77
N ILE A 529 70.79 22.80 7.81
CA ILE A 529 69.97 24.01 7.94
C ILE A 529 70.22 24.70 9.29
N TYR A 530 70.29 23.94 10.39
CA TYR A 530 70.58 24.46 11.73
C TYR A 530 71.97 25.11 11.80
N PHE A 531 73.02 24.42 11.33
CA PHE A 531 74.39 24.95 11.34
C PHE A 531 74.60 26.16 10.39
N TYR A 532 73.77 26.30 9.36
CA TYR A 532 73.77 27.49 8.50
C TYR A 532 73.27 28.72 9.27
N TYR A 533 72.12 28.61 9.95
CA TYR A 533 71.54 29.71 10.73
C TYR A 533 72.39 30.15 11.92
N THR A 534 73.11 29.25 12.59
CA THR A 534 73.95 29.61 13.75
C THR A 534 75.23 30.36 13.37
N ARG A 535 75.64 30.38 12.10
CA ARG A 535 76.97 30.89 11.69
C ARG A 535 76.99 32.38 11.32
N GLN A 536 75.84 33.05 11.18
CA GLN A 536 75.75 34.47 10.82
C GLN A 536 75.69 35.45 12.02
N ARG A 537 75.90 34.99 13.26
CA ARG A 537 75.58 35.78 14.48
C ARG A 537 76.77 36.26 15.32
N SER A 538 77.99 36.24 14.79
CA SER A 538 79.20 36.57 15.57
C SER A 538 80.27 37.34 14.76
N SER A 539 80.00 38.61 14.43
CA SER A 539 80.99 39.59 13.94
C SER A 539 80.53 41.03 14.19
N ILE A 540 81.36 41.83 14.86
CA ILE A 540 81.13 43.20 15.39
C ILE A 540 82.53 43.87 15.39
N HIS A 541 82.80 45.15 15.06
CA HIS A 541 82.03 46.38 14.76
C HIS A 541 82.82 47.17 13.64
N PRO A 542 82.79 48.52 13.44
CA PRO A 542 81.92 49.61 13.94
C PRO A 542 81.35 50.58 12.85
N VAL A 543 80.41 51.43 13.29
CA VAL A 543 80.11 52.84 12.93
C VAL A 543 80.80 53.51 11.71
N SER A 544 80.01 54.06 10.78
CA SER A 544 80.05 55.50 10.37
C SER A 544 78.87 55.96 9.49
N SER A 545 78.51 57.25 9.61
CA SER A 545 77.92 58.18 8.60
C SER A 545 76.63 57.83 7.80
N LEU A 546 75.74 58.85 7.75
CA LEU A 546 74.94 59.42 6.64
C LEU A 546 74.62 58.53 5.39
N GLU A 547 73.46 58.65 4.73
CA GLU A 547 72.71 59.90 4.48
C GLU A 547 71.20 59.68 4.17
N MET A 548 70.53 60.80 3.85
CA MET A 548 69.17 60.95 3.28
C MET A 548 68.90 59.99 2.10
N SER A 549 67.66 59.62 1.78
CA SER A 549 66.67 60.59 1.28
C SER A 549 65.29 59.98 0.99
N LEU A 550 64.26 60.84 1.04
CA LEU A 550 63.07 60.95 0.17
C LEU A 550 62.31 59.67 -0.29
N ASN A 551 60.98 59.63 -0.34
CA ASN A 551 59.91 60.55 0.08
C ASN A 551 58.54 59.89 -0.21
N ASN A 552 57.47 60.39 0.44
CA ASN A 552 56.08 60.45 -0.07
C ASN A 552 55.36 59.10 -0.38
N ILE A 553 54.03 58.98 -0.34
CA ILE A 553 52.92 59.90 -0.01
C ILE A 553 52.26 59.37 1.29
N HIS A 554 52.16 60.14 2.37
CA HIS A 554 51.06 61.09 2.68
C HIS A 554 49.70 60.39 2.89
N ILE A 555 49.22 60.32 4.14
CA ILE A 555 48.39 61.34 4.85
C ILE A 555 46.90 61.06 4.53
N ASP A 556 46.14 60.46 5.46
CA ASP A 556 45.47 61.09 6.62
C ASP A 556 44.06 61.59 6.21
N THR A 557 43.09 61.83 7.08
CA THR A 557 42.98 61.65 8.55
C THR A 557 41.53 61.27 8.86
N ALA A 558 41.23 60.87 10.12
CA ALA A 558 40.46 61.72 11.03
C ALA A 558 39.71 60.93 12.12
N ASN A 559 40.21 61.11 13.35
CA ASN A 559 39.41 61.54 14.51
C ASN A 559 38.36 60.58 15.13
N ALA A 560 38.20 60.56 16.46
CA ALA A 560 39.02 61.17 17.52
C ALA A 560 38.64 60.61 18.92
N ASP A 561 39.56 60.79 19.87
CA ASP A 561 39.32 61.13 21.28
C ASP A 561 38.62 60.11 22.23
N VAL A 562 38.98 60.01 23.53
CA VAL A 562 40.06 60.70 24.26
C VAL A 562 40.64 59.87 25.42
N ASP A 563 41.82 60.31 25.86
CA ASP A 563 42.58 59.99 27.09
C ASP A 563 41.74 59.94 28.40
N ILE A 564 42.23 59.47 29.56
CA ILE A 564 43.16 60.20 30.45
C ILE A 564 43.78 59.28 31.52
N ARG A 565 45.14 59.23 31.54
CA ARG A 565 46.10 59.35 32.68
C ARG A 565 45.82 58.58 33.99
N THR A 566 46.78 57.94 34.70
CA THR A 566 48.27 57.86 34.64
C THR A 566 48.72 56.61 35.47
N THR A 567 49.97 56.28 35.86
CA THR A 567 51.25 57.01 35.96
C THR A 567 52.48 56.05 35.88
N ASP A 568 53.65 56.61 35.58
CA ASP A 568 55.01 56.31 36.07
C ASP A 568 55.62 54.88 36.14
N ASN A 569 56.63 54.73 35.26
CA ASN A 569 58.02 54.33 35.55
C ASN A 569 58.49 52.86 35.56
N ILE A 570 59.34 52.60 34.54
CA ILE A 570 60.60 51.83 34.59
C ILE A 570 60.53 50.34 34.98
N THR A 571 60.62 49.45 33.98
CA THR A 571 61.71 48.44 33.89
C THR A 571 61.75 47.77 32.51
N THR A 572 62.78 46.96 32.25
CA THR A 572 63.04 46.34 30.93
C THR A 572 62.59 44.86 30.85
N LYS A 573 62.45 44.37 29.60
CA LYS A 573 62.36 42.97 29.12
C LYS A 573 60.98 42.35 28.84
N LYS A 574 60.71 42.27 27.54
CA LYS A 574 60.21 41.10 26.78
C LYS A 574 59.78 39.85 27.57
N THR A 575 58.46 39.62 27.58
CA THR A 575 57.80 38.49 26.92
C THR A 575 58.55 37.13 26.83
N ILE A 576 58.02 36.12 27.54
CA ILE A 576 57.39 34.87 27.03
C ILE A 576 57.34 33.86 28.19
N ASN A 577 56.13 33.48 28.62
CA ASN A 577 55.92 32.26 29.42
C ASN A 577 54.48 31.73 29.25
N SER A 578 54.14 31.29 28.04
CA SER A 578 52.77 30.93 27.64
C SER A 578 52.71 29.58 26.90
N SER A 579 53.36 28.54 27.46
CA SER A 579 53.48 27.22 26.84
C SER A 579 53.18 26.03 27.78
N ILE A 580 52.69 26.28 29.00
CA ILE A 580 52.45 25.23 30.02
C ILE A 580 50.95 24.91 30.23
N GLN A 581 50.02 25.82 29.94
CA GLN A 581 48.58 25.61 30.15
C GLN A 581 47.86 24.73 29.10
N TRP A 582 48.47 24.47 27.93
CA TRP A 582 47.83 23.69 26.86
C TRP A 582 47.87 22.17 27.09
N TYR A 583 48.94 21.65 27.69
CA TYR A 583 49.13 20.20 27.85
C TYR A 583 48.16 19.55 28.84
N SER A 584 47.74 20.24 29.90
CA SER A 584 46.81 19.68 30.89
C SER A 584 45.40 19.46 30.33
N LYS A 585 44.89 20.40 29.52
CA LYS A 585 43.55 20.28 28.89
C LYS A 585 43.48 19.09 27.92
N ILE A 586 44.53 18.84 27.13
CA ILE A 586 44.59 17.71 26.21
C ILE A 586 44.60 16.37 26.96
N ILE A 587 45.35 16.27 28.07
CA ILE A 587 45.37 15.06 28.90
C ILE A 587 43.99 14.79 29.52
N LEU A 588 43.29 15.83 30.01
CA LEU A 588 41.95 15.70 30.58
C LEU A 588 40.94 15.17 29.56
N ILE A 589 40.96 15.71 28.33
CA ILE A 589 40.08 15.27 27.23
C ILE A 589 40.33 13.79 26.89
N VAL A 590 41.59 13.35 26.80
CA VAL A 590 41.94 11.94 26.51
C VAL A 590 41.46 11.00 27.63
N VAL A 591 41.55 11.41 28.90
CA VAL A 591 41.03 10.61 30.03
C VAL A 591 39.50 10.49 29.98
N LEU A 592 38.78 11.58 29.71
CA LEU A 592 37.31 11.55 29.56
C LEU A 592 36.87 10.65 28.41
N LEU A 593 37.57 10.67 27.27
CA LEU A 593 37.29 9.83 26.10
C LEU A 593 37.50 8.33 26.41
N ILE A 594 38.50 7.99 27.22
CA ILE A 594 38.72 6.61 27.70
C ILE A 594 37.58 6.17 28.63
N PHE A 595 37.13 7.03 29.55
CA PHE A 595 35.98 6.73 30.42
C PHE A 595 34.68 6.52 29.63
N LEU A 596 34.43 7.34 28.59
CA LEU A 596 33.27 7.19 27.71
C LEU A 596 33.26 5.82 27.01
N ILE A 597 34.41 5.40 26.46
CA ILE A 597 34.56 4.10 25.80
C ILE A 597 34.33 2.93 26.79
N VAL A 598 34.83 3.04 28.02
CA VAL A 598 34.60 2.03 29.06
C VAL A 598 33.12 1.96 29.45
N ALA A 599 32.43 3.11 29.57
CA ALA A 599 30.99 3.15 29.86
C ALA A 599 30.15 2.48 28.75
N ILE A 600 30.45 2.75 27.47
CA ILE A 600 29.76 2.13 26.32
C ILE A 600 29.97 0.61 26.31
N ILE A 601 31.18 0.13 26.63
CA ILE A 601 31.46 -1.31 26.72
C ILE A 601 30.67 -1.96 27.87
N ILE A 602 30.57 -1.30 29.04
CA ILE A 602 29.77 -1.79 30.18
C ILE A 602 28.28 -1.81 29.83
N PHE A 603 27.76 -0.78 29.16
CA PHE A 603 26.37 -0.71 28.70
C PHE A 603 26.02 -1.83 27.71
N SER A 604 26.91 -2.11 26.75
CA SER A 604 26.76 -3.23 25.81
C SER A 604 26.74 -4.60 26.51
N ILE A 605 27.57 -4.79 27.54
CA ILE A 605 27.60 -6.02 28.38
C ILE A 605 26.35 -6.13 29.27
N TYR A 606 25.74 -5.01 29.68
CA TYR A 606 24.49 -5.00 30.43
C TYR A 606 23.30 -5.39 29.52
N HIS A 607 23.18 -4.72 28.37
CA HIS A 607 22.06 -4.93 27.45
C HIS A 607 22.04 -6.34 26.84
N THR A 608 23.20 -6.95 26.59
CA THR A 608 23.30 -8.35 26.10
C THR A 608 22.93 -9.41 27.15
N LYS A 609 22.69 -9.02 28.41
CA LYS A 609 22.38 -9.96 29.50
C LYS A 609 20.88 -10.08 29.82
N ASN A 610 20.06 -9.09 29.48
CA ASN A 610 18.62 -9.09 29.80
C ASN A 610 17.74 -9.73 28.70
N VAL A 611 18.23 -9.87 27.47
CA VAL A 611 17.46 -10.35 26.29
C VAL A 611 17.27 -11.88 26.26
N LEU A 612 17.52 -12.59 27.37
CA LEU A 612 17.43 -14.06 27.47
C LEU A 612 16.60 -14.58 28.66
N THR A 613 15.83 -13.72 29.33
CA THR A 613 15.06 -14.11 30.54
C THR A 613 13.60 -13.64 30.55
N THR A 614 12.95 -13.51 29.39
CA THR A 614 11.52 -13.17 29.24
C THR A 614 10.81 -14.10 28.26
N ASN A 615 10.83 -15.42 28.51
CA ASN A 615 10.00 -16.37 27.78
C ASN A 615 9.80 -17.70 28.55
N ARG A 616 8.94 -17.70 29.58
CA ARG A 616 8.38 -18.90 30.26
C ARG A 616 7.26 -18.51 31.21
N THR A 617 6.21 -19.34 31.27
CA THR A 617 4.87 -19.01 31.80
C THR A 617 4.18 -17.92 30.95
N MET A 618 2.87 -17.95 30.70
CA MET A 618 1.78 -18.74 31.30
C MET A 618 1.58 -20.13 30.66
N ASN A 619 1.05 -21.06 31.45
CA ASN A 619 0.29 -22.23 30.96
C ASN A 619 -0.70 -22.60 32.08
N GLY A 620 -1.99 -22.35 31.88
CA GLY A 620 -3.00 -22.41 32.94
C GLY A 620 -4.38 -22.75 32.39
N ASN A 621 -4.93 -23.87 32.83
CA ASN A 621 -6.23 -24.40 32.37
C ASN A 621 -7.36 -23.99 33.31
N LEU A 622 -8.59 -24.33 32.89
CA LEU A 622 -9.85 -24.37 33.65
C LEU A 622 -10.51 -22.97 33.81
N ASN A 623 -11.84 -22.83 33.72
CA ASN A 623 -12.89 -23.85 33.69
C ASN A 623 -14.07 -23.49 32.77
N THR A 624 -14.76 -24.50 32.25
CA THR A 624 -16.09 -24.35 31.63
C THR A 624 -17.19 -24.48 32.69
N THR A 625 -18.12 -23.53 32.75
CA THR A 625 -19.37 -23.67 33.52
C THR A 625 -20.54 -23.13 32.72
N THR A 626 -21.41 -24.04 32.27
CA THR A 626 -22.73 -23.71 31.72
C THR A 626 -23.70 -23.34 32.84
N THR A 627 -24.38 -22.20 32.74
CA THR A 627 -25.59 -21.88 33.52
C THR A 627 -26.71 -21.41 32.58
N SER A 628 -27.95 -21.71 32.98
CA SER A 628 -29.14 -21.64 32.13
C SER A 628 -29.83 -20.28 32.14
N MET A 629 -30.71 -20.07 31.15
CA MET A 629 -31.70 -18.98 31.11
C MET A 629 -32.43 -18.77 32.45
N MET A 630 -32.67 -17.50 32.79
CA MET A 630 -33.86 -17.08 33.55
C MET A 630 -34.45 -15.82 32.91
N SER A 631 -35.76 -15.64 33.09
CA SER A 631 -36.58 -14.72 32.29
C SER A 631 -36.84 -13.37 32.97
N THR A 632 -36.64 -12.30 32.20
CA THR A 632 -37.41 -11.04 32.24
C THR A 632 -37.86 -10.50 33.61
N SER A 633 -37.11 -9.52 34.13
CA SER A 633 -37.70 -8.39 34.85
C SER A 633 -37.19 -7.11 34.21
N SER A 634 -38.09 -6.18 33.86
CA SER A 634 -37.74 -4.94 33.17
C SER A 634 -37.12 -3.90 34.13
N ILE A 635 -35.85 -4.12 34.48
CA ILE A 635 -35.01 -3.10 35.10
C ILE A 635 -34.40 -2.30 33.95
N THR A 636 -34.78 -1.02 33.82
CA THR A 636 -33.95 -0.06 33.09
C THR A 636 -32.63 0.06 33.85
N PRO A 637 -31.46 -0.14 33.22
CA PRO A 637 -30.19 0.16 33.88
C PRO A 637 -30.23 1.61 34.37
N GLU A 638 -29.80 1.84 35.60
CA GLU A 638 -29.52 3.22 36.03
C GLU A 638 -28.36 3.73 35.16
N PRO A 639 -28.41 4.99 34.68
CA PRO A 639 -27.40 5.50 33.78
C PRO A 639 -26.02 5.46 34.44
N PRO A 640 -24.96 5.13 33.69
CA PRO A 640 -23.62 5.13 34.23
C PRO A 640 -23.20 6.52 34.71
N CYS A 641 -22.18 6.48 35.56
CA CYS A 641 -21.50 7.58 36.20
C CYS A 641 -21.20 8.83 35.35
N GLN A 642 -21.02 9.98 35.99
CA GLN A 642 -20.58 11.19 35.29
C GLN A 642 -19.09 11.06 34.91
N PHE A 643 -18.84 10.88 33.61
CA PHE A 643 -17.49 10.80 33.05
C PHE A 643 -16.71 12.11 33.23
N LYS A 644 -15.44 11.96 33.60
CA LYS A 644 -14.48 13.07 33.72
C LYS A 644 -13.40 12.93 32.66
N PHE A 645 -13.23 14.00 31.89
CA PHE A 645 -12.13 14.13 30.96
C PHE A 645 -11.09 15.10 31.50
N GLN A 646 -9.80 14.85 31.22
CA GLN A 646 -8.73 15.80 31.42
C GLN A 646 -8.37 16.43 30.07
N GLN A 647 -8.71 17.71 29.92
CA GLN A 647 -8.28 18.52 28.79
C GLN A 647 -6.75 18.68 28.80
N ARG A 648 -6.13 18.54 27.63
CA ARG A 648 -4.75 18.95 27.32
C ARG A 648 -4.77 19.71 26.00
N SER A 649 -4.16 20.88 25.97
CA SER A 649 -4.15 21.77 24.81
C SER A 649 -2.75 21.82 24.17
N ILE A 650 -2.67 21.53 22.87
CA ILE A 650 -1.45 21.60 22.07
C ILE A 650 -1.48 22.88 21.24
N ASN A 651 -0.56 23.80 21.51
CA ASN A 651 -0.37 25.01 20.70
C ASN A 651 0.26 24.65 19.35
N ILE A 652 -0.52 24.73 18.27
CA ILE A 652 -0.07 24.54 16.90
C ILE A 652 -0.02 25.88 16.16
N SER A 653 1.05 26.15 15.40
CA SER A 653 1.15 27.41 14.65
C SER A 653 1.59 27.20 13.21
N CYS A 654 0.79 27.73 12.29
CA CYS A 654 1.02 27.65 10.86
C CYS A 654 2.10 28.68 10.45
N HIS A 655 1.92 29.91 10.93
CA HIS A 655 2.89 31.01 10.87
C HIS A 655 2.75 31.86 12.15
N GLU A 656 3.68 32.78 12.40
CA GLU A 656 3.86 33.48 13.69
C GLU A 656 2.59 34.16 14.21
N GLY A 657 1.91 33.53 15.18
CA GLY A 657 0.78 34.11 15.92
C GLY A 657 -0.57 34.19 15.20
N TYR A 658 -0.70 33.69 13.97
CA TYR A 658 -1.94 33.76 13.18
C TYR A 658 -2.66 32.41 13.09
N ALA A 659 -3.99 32.43 13.27
CA ALA A 659 -4.84 31.25 13.12
C ALA A 659 -5.17 30.97 11.64
N GLY A 660 -5.21 29.69 11.27
CA GLY A 660 -5.51 29.22 9.92
C GLY A 660 -6.66 28.22 9.86
N ASN A 661 -6.95 27.73 8.65
CA ASN A 661 -7.86 26.59 8.47
C ASN A 661 -7.11 25.30 8.83
N PHE A 662 -7.73 24.41 9.62
CA PHE A 662 -7.10 23.18 10.12
C PHE A 662 -7.86 21.93 9.70
N LEU A 663 -7.12 20.90 9.30
CA LEU A 663 -7.61 19.52 9.19
C LEU A 663 -6.71 18.64 10.05
N ILE A 664 -7.29 17.65 10.74
CA ILE A 664 -6.54 16.66 11.54
C ILE A 664 -7.00 15.25 11.18
N ALA A 665 -6.13 14.26 11.35
CA ALA A 665 -6.51 12.85 11.45
C ALA A 665 -5.52 12.08 12.33
N THR A 666 -5.89 10.86 12.68
CA THR A 666 -5.23 10.06 13.72
C THR A 666 -5.02 8.64 13.22
N ALA A 667 -3.80 8.14 13.32
CA ALA A 667 -3.42 6.78 12.91
C ALA A 667 -2.08 6.40 13.55
N ASP A 668 -1.57 5.19 13.30
CA ASP A 668 -0.18 4.84 13.62
C ASP A 668 0.68 5.06 12.36
N PHE A 669 1.54 6.09 12.34
CA PHE A 669 2.40 6.42 11.19
C PHE A 669 3.83 5.87 11.33
N ASN A 670 4.16 5.27 12.48
CA ASN A 670 5.53 4.84 12.81
C ASN A 670 5.64 3.32 13.13
N ASN A 671 4.50 2.64 13.19
CA ASN A 671 4.30 1.22 13.46
C ASN A 671 4.65 0.77 14.91
N ASP A 672 4.47 1.64 15.91
CA ASP A 672 4.65 1.32 17.34
C ASP A 672 3.35 0.99 18.10
N ASN A 673 2.19 1.13 17.47
CA ASN A 673 0.82 0.94 18.00
C ASN A 673 0.31 2.06 18.94
N GLN A 674 0.90 3.24 18.95
CA GLN A 674 0.32 4.45 19.57
C GLN A 674 -0.45 5.29 18.54
N ALA A 675 -1.31 6.19 19.03
CA ALA A 675 -2.08 7.11 18.19
C ALA A 675 -1.29 8.37 17.84
N ASP A 676 -0.63 8.38 16.68
CA ASP A 676 -0.06 9.59 16.09
C ASP A 676 -1.16 10.53 15.54
N LEU A 677 -0.77 11.78 15.28
CA LEU A 677 -1.64 12.86 14.84
C LEU A 677 -1.03 13.57 13.62
N ILE A 678 -1.69 13.49 12.46
CA ILE A 678 -1.37 14.34 11.31
C ILE A 678 -2.26 15.58 11.31
N TYR A 679 -1.68 16.75 11.03
CA TYR A 679 -2.45 17.96 10.76
C TYR A 679 -1.96 18.74 9.55
N TYR A 680 -2.91 19.28 8.79
CA TYR A 680 -2.69 20.27 7.76
C TYR A 680 -3.15 21.64 8.27
N CYS A 681 -2.38 22.69 7.98
CA CYS A 681 -2.84 24.06 8.15
C CYS A 681 -2.60 24.90 6.90
N GLN A 682 -3.57 25.78 6.62
CA GLN A 682 -3.47 26.83 5.61
C GLN A 682 -3.80 28.22 6.17
N LEU A 683 -2.91 29.16 5.87
CA LEU A 683 -3.05 30.61 6.02
C LEU A 683 -2.67 31.27 4.68
N SER A 684 -3.06 32.52 4.45
CA SER A 684 -2.77 33.24 3.20
C SER A 684 -1.27 33.27 2.87
N GLY A 685 -0.84 32.47 1.88
CA GLY A 685 0.55 32.32 1.46
C GLY A 685 1.40 31.32 2.27
N TYR A 686 0.84 30.66 3.28
CA TYR A 686 1.52 29.67 4.12
C TYR A 686 0.70 28.40 4.28
N GLN A 687 1.21 27.30 3.75
CA GLN A 687 0.64 25.96 3.91
C GLN A 687 1.69 25.01 4.51
N LYS A 688 1.28 24.13 5.42
CA LYS A 688 2.12 23.08 6.00
C LYS A 688 1.28 21.85 6.30
N MET A 689 1.87 20.68 6.15
CA MET A 689 1.35 19.43 6.70
C MET A 689 2.43 18.82 7.61
N LEU A 690 2.05 18.39 8.81
CA LEU A 690 2.97 17.88 9.82
C LEU A 690 2.40 16.64 10.51
N VAL A 691 3.27 15.70 10.86
CA VAL A 691 2.97 14.60 11.79
C VAL A 691 3.51 14.96 13.17
N LEU A 692 2.68 14.75 14.18
CA LEU A 692 3.04 14.71 15.58
C LEU A 692 2.99 13.23 16.00
N LEU A 693 4.13 12.65 16.37
CA LEU A 693 4.19 11.27 16.87
C LEU A 693 3.74 11.21 18.33
N GLY A 694 2.98 10.19 18.71
CA GLY A 694 2.44 10.01 20.06
C GLY A 694 3.48 9.56 21.10
N ASP A 695 3.08 9.65 22.38
CA ASP A 695 3.75 9.01 23.52
C ASP A 695 2.68 8.36 24.43
N ASP A 696 3.05 7.27 25.13
CA ASP A 696 2.31 6.39 26.08
C ASP A 696 1.60 7.09 27.27
N ASN A 697 1.36 8.40 27.19
CA ASN A 697 0.71 9.19 28.22
C ASN A 697 -0.25 10.26 27.66
N GLY A 698 -0.45 10.35 26.34
CA GLY A 698 -1.18 11.45 25.70
C GLY A 698 -0.36 12.74 25.55
N THR A 699 0.95 12.63 25.28
CA THR A 699 1.76 13.72 24.73
C THR A 699 2.18 13.41 23.30
N PHE A 700 2.78 14.40 22.64
CA PHE A 700 3.33 14.26 21.30
C PHE A 700 4.76 14.79 21.23
N GLN A 701 5.55 14.17 20.37
CA GLN A 701 6.94 14.50 20.10
C GLN A 701 7.08 15.68 19.13
N ASN A 702 8.32 16.04 18.78
CA ASN A 702 8.59 17.13 17.85
C ASN A 702 7.99 16.84 16.46
N SER A 703 7.30 17.83 15.89
CA SER A 703 6.61 17.70 14.61
C SER A 703 7.54 17.38 13.43
N ILE A 704 7.24 16.31 12.70
CA ILE A 704 7.84 15.98 11.39
C ILE A 704 7.11 16.80 10.32
N ILE A 705 7.86 17.50 9.47
CA ILE A 705 7.30 18.30 8.36
C ILE A 705 7.23 17.42 7.10
N ILE A 706 6.04 17.29 6.52
CA ILE A 706 5.84 16.61 5.23
C ILE A 706 6.15 17.60 4.10
N PRO A 707 6.95 17.23 3.07
CA PRO A 707 7.24 18.07 1.90
C PRO A 707 6.01 18.31 1.00
N SER A 708 5.06 19.11 1.46
CA SER A 708 3.77 19.36 0.81
C SER A 708 3.84 20.48 -0.26
N GLU A 709 4.86 20.44 -1.12
CA GLU A 709 4.99 21.37 -2.25
C GLU A 709 3.82 21.17 -3.23
N ASN A 710 3.14 22.27 -3.56
CA ASN A 710 1.86 22.31 -4.30
C ASN A 710 0.60 21.84 -3.55
N VAL A 711 0.65 21.52 -2.25
CA VAL A 711 -0.56 21.17 -1.47
C VAL A 711 -1.25 22.43 -0.91
N SER A 712 -2.10 23.04 -1.74
CA SER A 712 -2.96 24.18 -1.37
C SER A 712 -4.44 23.80 -1.29
N GLY A 713 -5.24 24.53 -0.51
CA GLY A 713 -6.70 24.41 -0.55
C GLY A 713 -7.26 23.09 -0.02
N ALA A 714 -6.57 22.40 0.89
CA ALA A 714 -7.07 21.14 1.42
C ALA A 714 -8.37 21.31 2.21
N SER A 715 -9.32 20.41 1.98
CA SER A 715 -10.68 20.45 2.54
C SER A 715 -11.09 19.17 3.27
N MET A 716 -10.40 18.04 3.04
CA MET A 716 -10.69 16.77 3.70
C MET A 716 -9.43 15.89 3.71
N LEU A 717 -9.24 15.10 4.77
CA LEU A 717 -8.08 14.24 5.00
C LEU A 717 -8.58 12.93 5.65
N HIS A 718 -8.16 11.78 5.11
CA HIS A 718 -8.44 10.45 5.67
C HIS A 718 -7.14 9.65 5.80
N THR A 719 -7.12 8.69 6.72
CA THR A 719 -5.96 7.87 7.09
C THR A 719 -6.33 6.40 7.11
N ALA A 720 -5.62 5.57 6.36
CA ALA A 720 -5.81 4.12 6.31
C ALA A 720 -4.64 3.42 5.58
N ASP A 721 -4.52 2.10 5.69
CA ASP A 721 -3.62 1.29 4.86
C ASP A 721 -4.26 1.08 3.47
N PHE A 722 -3.93 1.97 2.51
CA PHE A 722 -4.57 1.97 1.19
C PHE A 722 -3.94 0.96 0.21
N ASN A 723 -2.71 0.51 0.46
CA ASN A 723 -1.98 -0.42 -0.42
C ASN A 723 -1.91 -1.88 0.11
N ASN A 724 -2.30 -2.11 1.37
CA ASN A 724 -2.20 -3.37 2.12
C ASN A 724 -0.74 -3.80 2.40
N ASP A 725 0.05 -2.89 2.99
CA ASP A 725 1.41 -3.15 3.47
C ASP A 725 1.57 -3.08 5.01
N ASN A 726 0.50 -2.76 5.74
CA ASN A 726 0.41 -2.54 7.19
C ASN A 726 1.12 -1.26 7.67
N ARG A 727 0.97 -0.15 6.94
CA ARG A 727 1.34 1.21 7.36
C ARG A 727 0.16 2.16 7.12
N SER A 728 -0.01 3.16 7.97
CA SER A 728 -1.09 4.14 7.78
C SER A 728 -0.71 5.17 6.72
N ASP A 729 -1.26 5.04 5.52
CA ASP A 729 -1.15 6.06 4.46
C ASP A 729 -2.13 7.22 4.74
N VAL A 730 -1.94 8.33 4.02
CA VAL A 730 -2.80 9.53 4.10
C VAL A 730 -3.37 9.84 2.73
N ILE A 731 -4.67 10.01 2.63
CA ILE A 731 -5.31 10.56 1.43
C ILE A 731 -5.91 11.95 1.70
N LEU A 732 -5.70 12.87 0.76
CA LEU A 732 -6.00 14.29 0.91
C LEU A 732 -6.78 14.84 -0.28
N LEU A 733 -7.90 15.49 -0.02
CA LEU A 733 -8.62 16.32 -0.99
C LEU A 733 -8.14 17.77 -0.90
N HIS A 734 -7.68 18.32 -2.02
CA HIS A 734 -7.15 19.70 -2.09
C HIS A 734 -7.28 20.33 -3.48
N GLU A 735 -6.93 21.62 -3.63
CA GLU A 735 -7.12 22.39 -4.88
C GLU A 735 -5.85 23.12 -5.31
N VAL A 736 -5.38 22.83 -6.53
CA VAL A 736 -4.13 23.33 -7.12
C VAL A 736 -4.41 23.86 -8.52
N ASP A 737 -3.99 25.09 -8.83
CA ASP A 737 -4.26 25.76 -10.11
C ASP A 737 -5.75 25.70 -10.53
N LEU A 738 -6.65 25.88 -9.56
CA LEU A 738 -8.13 25.78 -9.69
C LEU A 738 -8.65 24.37 -10.06
N LYS A 739 -7.81 23.33 -10.02
CA LYS A 739 -8.18 21.92 -10.21
C LYS A 739 -8.19 21.20 -8.88
N ARG A 740 -9.26 20.44 -8.58
CA ARG A 740 -9.29 19.59 -7.39
C ARG A 740 -8.53 18.31 -7.65
N ARG A 741 -7.84 17.86 -6.60
CA ARG A 741 -6.96 16.71 -6.61
C ARG A 741 -7.20 15.90 -5.36
N LEU A 742 -7.53 14.63 -5.56
CA LEU A 742 -7.42 13.61 -4.53
C LEU A 742 -6.00 13.04 -4.61
N THR A 743 -5.25 13.12 -3.52
CA THR A 743 -3.84 12.73 -3.48
C THR A 743 -3.57 11.74 -2.36
N LEU A 744 -2.97 10.60 -2.69
CA LEU A 744 -2.46 9.62 -1.74
C LEU A 744 -0.98 9.88 -1.45
N LEU A 745 -0.64 9.87 -0.16
CA LEU A 745 0.70 9.93 0.41
C LEU A 745 0.97 8.56 1.05
N LEU A 746 1.84 7.76 0.44
CA LEU A 746 2.24 6.46 0.99
C LEU A 746 3.20 6.66 2.17
N SER A 747 2.97 5.98 3.28
CA SER A 747 3.80 6.09 4.49
C SER A 747 5.10 5.29 4.34
N ASN A 748 6.18 5.77 4.96
CA ASN A 748 7.41 4.99 5.12
C ASN A 748 7.35 4.06 6.34
N GLY A 749 6.45 4.30 7.30
CA GLY A 749 6.41 3.59 8.60
C GLY A 749 7.45 4.12 9.59
N ASP A 750 7.75 5.42 9.53
CA ASP A 750 8.65 6.14 10.44
C ASP A 750 8.19 7.59 10.72
N GLY A 751 6.90 7.88 10.50
CA GLY A 751 6.33 9.23 10.53
C GLY A 751 6.62 10.08 9.29
N THR A 752 7.33 9.55 8.29
CA THR A 752 7.54 10.22 6.99
C THR A 752 6.77 9.53 5.85
N PHE A 753 6.63 10.22 4.72
CA PHE A 753 5.89 9.74 3.54
C PHE A 753 6.78 9.70 2.28
N GLU A 754 6.36 8.95 1.27
CA GLU A 754 7.02 8.94 -0.03
C GLU A 754 6.92 10.30 -0.74
N ALA A 755 7.98 10.66 -1.46
CA ALA A 755 8.03 11.91 -2.24
C ALA A 755 7.20 11.84 -3.55
N ASN A 756 6.78 10.65 -3.97
CA ASN A 756 5.95 10.44 -5.15
C ASN A 756 4.47 10.41 -4.75
N MET A 757 3.81 11.56 -4.88
CA MET A 757 2.37 11.69 -4.58
C MET A 757 1.53 11.18 -5.75
N LEU A 758 0.76 10.10 -5.55
CA LEU A 758 -0.25 9.67 -6.52
C LEU A 758 -1.44 10.63 -6.46
N SER A 759 -1.83 11.24 -7.58
CA SER A 759 -2.88 12.27 -7.58
C SER A 759 -3.85 12.17 -8.75
N ILE A 760 -5.14 12.08 -8.42
CA ILE A 760 -6.27 11.96 -9.33
C ILE A 760 -6.96 13.34 -9.40
N ILE A 761 -7.18 13.85 -10.60
CA ILE A 761 -7.94 15.08 -10.81
C ILE A 761 -9.44 14.74 -10.75
N ILE A 762 -10.20 15.59 -10.05
CA ILE A 762 -11.67 15.53 -9.97
C ILE A 762 -12.24 16.93 -10.22
N ASP A 763 -13.44 17.00 -10.81
CA ASP A 763 -13.98 18.28 -11.31
C ASP A 763 -14.73 19.08 -10.24
N GLU A 764 -15.54 18.39 -9.42
CA GLU A 764 -16.26 18.98 -8.28
C GLU A 764 -15.52 18.79 -6.94
N LEU A 765 -16.02 19.44 -5.88
CA LEU A 765 -15.62 19.14 -4.51
C LEU A 765 -16.46 17.98 -3.96
N PRO A 766 -15.84 16.88 -3.50
CA PRO A 766 -16.48 15.96 -2.57
C PRO A 766 -16.93 16.71 -1.31
N ARG A 767 -18.22 16.59 -0.99
CA ARG A 767 -18.84 17.10 0.24
C ARG A 767 -18.62 16.15 1.42
N LYS A 768 -18.46 14.85 1.13
CA LYS A 768 -18.15 13.79 2.08
C LYS A 768 -17.44 12.65 1.34
N MET A 769 -16.52 12.00 2.05
CA MET A 769 -15.82 10.78 1.62
C MET A 769 -15.92 9.73 2.73
N THR A 770 -15.84 8.46 2.35
CA THR A 770 -15.60 7.34 3.25
C THR A 770 -14.81 6.26 2.52
N VAL A 771 -14.20 5.34 3.29
CA VAL A 771 -13.19 4.39 2.83
C VAL A 771 -13.48 3.02 3.44
N ASN A 772 -13.59 1.97 2.62
CA ASN A 772 -13.81 0.59 3.06
C ASN A 772 -13.51 -0.39 1.91
N ASP A 773 -13.33 -1.69 2.19
CA ASP A 773 -13.30 -2.74 1.16
C ASP A 773 -14.74 -3.01 0.68
N LEU A 774 -15.09 -2.55 -0.54
CA LEU A 774 -16.44 -2.63 -1.08
C LEU A 774 -16.65 -3.87 -1.97
N ASN A 775 -15.56 -4.54 -2.36
CA ASN A 775 -15.57 -5.62 -3.34
C ASN A 775 -15.13 -6.99 -2.76
N ASN A 776 -14.56 -6.98 -1.54
CA ASN A 776 -14.01 -8.10 -0.77
C ASN A 776 -12.70 -8.69 -1.36
N ASP A 777 -11.82 -7.84 -1.90
CA ASP A 777 -10.46 -8.22 -2.35
C ASP A 777 -9.33 -7.85 -1.36
N LYS A 778 -9.70 -7.17 -0.26
CA LYS A 778 -8.84 -6.67 0.82
C LYS A 778 -7.96 -5.48 0.45
N ILE A 779 -8.39 -4.66 -0.48
CA ILE A 779 -7.85 -3.32 -0.74
C ILE A 779 -8.93 -2.31 -0.34
N LEU A 780 -8.53 -1.11 0.11
CA LEU A 780 -9.49 -0.09 0.51
C LEU A 780 -9.96 0.72 -0.70
N ASP A 781 -11.27 0.68 -0.94
CA ASP A 781 -11.97 1.47 -1.94
C ASP A 781 -12.48 2.78 -1.33
N ILE A 782 -12.79 3.76 -2.17
CA ILE A 782 -13.26 5.09 -1.76
C ILE A 782 -14.67 5.33 -2.30
N VAL A 783 -15.56 5.82 -1.43
CA VAL A 783 -16.89 6.33 -1.82
C VAL A 783 -16.94 7.84 -1.55
N MET A 784 -17.48 8.60 -2.51
CA MET A 784 -17.63 10.06 -2.40
C MET A 784 -19.02 10.52 -2.84
N ILE A 785 -19.49 11.62 -2.26
CA ILE A 785 -20.61 12.43 -2.77
C ILE A 785 -20.12 13.86 -3.02
N MET A 786 -20.55 14.49 -4.11
CA MET A 786 -20.10 15.83 -4.50
C MET A 786 -21.02 16.92 -3.94
N GLU A 787 -20.58 18.19 -3.99
CA GLU A 787 -21.35 19.32 -3.49
C GLU A 787 -22.62 19.60 -4.32
N LYS A 788 -22.58 19.39 -5.65
CA LYS A 788 -23.64 19.81 -6.58
C LYS A 788 -24.15 18.69 -7.50
N ASP A 789 -23.36 17.64 -7.71
CA ASP A 789 -23.83 16.44 -8.42
C ASP A 789 -24.70 15.51 -7.51
N PRO A 790 -25.89 15.05 -7.95
CA PRO A 790 -26.76 14.09 -7.23
C PRO A 790 -26.25 12.64 -7.17
N ASN A 791 -25.01 12.38 -7.61
CA ASN A 791 -24.43 11.04 -7.72
C ASN A 791 -23.52 10.66 -6.54
N VAL A 792 -23.48 9.35 -6.25
CA VAL A 792 -22.41 8.73 -5.46
C VAL A 792 -21.35 8.20 -6.43
N TYR A 793 -20.09 8.47 -6.13
CA TYR A 793 -18.93 8.02 -6.92
C TYR A 793 -18.21 6.92 -6.14
N VAL A 794 -17.84 5.84 -6.83
CA VAL A 794 -16.98 4.78 -6.28
C VAL A 794 -15.65 4.72 -7.04
N MET A 795 -14.56 4.61 -6.29
CA MET A 795 -13.21 4.40 -6.80
C MET A 795 -12.64 3.13 -6.15
N PHE A 796 -12.37 2.09 -6.95
CA PHE A 796 -11.80 0.85 -6.43
C PHE A 796 -10.28 0.96 -6.30
N GLY A 797 -9.74 0.53 -5.17
CA GLY A 797 -8.31 0.55 -4.88
C GLY A 797 -7.54 -0.51 -5.67
N ASN A 798 -6.25 -0.27 -5.87
CA ASN A 798 -5.30 -1.26 -6.39
C ASN A 798 -4.09 -1.34 -5.44
N ARG A 799 -3.44 -2.51 -5.38
CA ARG A 799 -2.32 -2.80 -4.47
C ARG A 799 -1.09 -1.91 -4.65
N ASP A 800 -1.01 -1.19 -5.76
CA ASP A 800 0.06 -0.25 -6.07
C ASP A 800 -0.28 1.20 -5.61
N GLY A 801 -1.39 1.40 -4.88
CA GLY A 801 -1.87 2.70 -4.38
C GLY A 801 -2.69 3.53 -5.38
N ASP A 802 -2.96 2.99 -6.57
CA ASP A 802 -3.73 3.66 -7.63
C ASP A 802 -5.23 3.30 -7.56
N PHE A 803 -6.12 4.21 -7.97
CA PHE A 803 -7.57 4.00 -7.88
C PHE A 803 -8.27 4.03 -9.25
N SER A 804 -9.05 3.00 -9.51
CA SER A 804 -9.90 2.90 -10.70
C SER A 804 -11.30 3.45 -10.42
N ILE A 805 -11.64 4.58 -11.05
CA ILE A 805 -13.01 5.13 -11.02
C ILE A 805 -13.96 4.13 -11.71
N ILE A 806 -14.88 3.53 -10.95
CA ILE A 806 -15.93 2.67 -11.52
C ILE A 806 -17.24 2.88 -10.75
N PHE A 807 -18.28 3.21 -11.51
CA PHE A 807 -19.66 3.47 -11.09
C PHE A 807 -19.93 4.87 -10.52
N VAL A 808 -21.00 5.43 -11.10
CA VAL A 808 -21.79 6.54 -10.61
C VAL A 808 -23.15 5.94 -10.22
N LEU A 809 -23.52 6.06 -8.96
CA LEU A 809 -24.82 5.62 -8.45
C LEU A 809 -25.77 6.81 -8.43
N PHE A 810 -26.68 6.83 -9.39
CA PHE A 810 -27.69 7.88 -9.52
C PHE A 810 -28.72 7.79 -8.38
N THR A 811 -28.96 8.92 -7.70
CA THR A 811 -30.15 9.12 -6.87
C THR A 811 -31.28 9.75 -7.70
N GLU A 812 -32.31 10.34 -7.07
CA GLU A 812 -33.37 11.05 -7.79
C GLU A 812 -32.86 12.37 -8.40
N LEU A 813 -33.47 12.82 -9.52
CA LEU A 813 -33.17 14.14 -10.07
C LEU A 813 -33.44 15.22 -9.01
N TYR A 814 -32.47 16.13 -8.87
CA TYR A 814 -32.49 17.25 -7.93
C TYR A 814 -32.38 16.89 -6.44
N SER A 815 -31.77 15.77 -6.05
CA SER A 815 -31.33 15.54 -4.67
C SER A 815 -30.29 16.58 -4.19
N GLU A 816 -29.97 16.57 -2.89
CA GLU A 816 -28.80 17.23 -2.31
C GLU A 816 -28.19 16.27 -1.27
N LEU A 817 -27.20 15.49 -1.70
CA LEU A 817 -26.53 14.51 -0.84
C LEU A 817 -25.64 15.27 0.16
N THR A 818 -25.73 14.95 1.46
CA THR A 818 -24.99 15.71 2.50
C THR A 818 -24.20 14.87 3.48
N ASP A 819 -24.48 13.58 3.59
CA ASP A 819 -23.71 12.65 4.41
C ASP A 819 -23.77 11.23 3.85
N LEU A 820 -22.72 10.45 4.13
CA LEU A 820 -22.38 9.20 3.46
C LEU A 820 -21.62 8.30 4.44
N VAL A 821 -22.08 7.06 4.61
CA VAL A 821 -21.44 5.99 5.39
C VAL A 821 -21.61 4.63 4.70
N VAL A 822 -20.78 3.66 5.09
CA VAL A 822 -20.71 2.32 4.47
C VAL A 822 -20.64 1.21 5.53
N GLY A 823 -21.25 0.07 5.24
CA GLY A 823 -21.26 -1.11 6.11
C GLY A 823 -22.37 -2.09 5.71
N ASP A 824 -22.30 -3.34 6.15
CA ASP A 824 -23.34 -4.35 5.91
C ASP A 824 -24.59 -4.06 6.77
N VAL A 825 -25.55 -3.31 6.21
CA VAL A 825 -26.81 -2.95 6.89
C VAL A 825 -27.96 -3.89 6.53
N ASN A 826 -27.68 -5.01 5.85
CA ASN A 826 -28.68 -5.97 5.40
C ASN A 826 -28.42 -7.42 5.90
N ASN A 827 -27.22 -7.67 6.46
CA ASN A 827 -26.68 -8.92 6.98
C ASN A 827 -26.50 -10.00 5.89
N ASP A 828 -25.91 -9.63 4.75
CA ASP A 828 -25.52 -10.55 3.68
C ASP A 828 -23.99 -10.69 3.47
N THR A 829 -23.19 -10.08 4.34
CA THR A 829 -21.72 -10.04 4.38
C THR A 829 -21.04 -9.19 3.30
N TYR A 830 -21.78 -8.33 2.58
CA TYR A 830 -21.22 -7.33 1.68
C TYR A 830 -21.42 -5.91 2.23
N VAL A 831 -20.50 -5.00 1.87
CA VAL A 831 -20.56 -3.61 2.34
C VAL A 831 -21.57 -2.84 1.51
N ASP A 832 -22.63 -2.37 2.15
CA ASP A 832 -23.62 -1.48 1.53
C ASP A 832 -23.18 -0.01 1.59
N ILE A 833 -23.74 0.82 0.71
CA ILE A 833 -23.59 2.28 0.75
C ILE A 833 -24.90 2.90 1.27
N VAL A 834 -24.81 3.76 2.29
CA VAL A 834 -25.95 4.50 2.86
C VAL A 834 -25.70 6.00 2.73
N VAL A 835 -26.68 6.72 2.18
CA VAL A 835 -26.56 8.15 1.85
C VAL A 835 -27.77 8.93 2.31
N TYR A 836 -27.55 10.10 2.91
CA TYR A 836 -28.62 11.02 3.30
C TYR A 836 -28.75 12.18 2.30
N ASP A 837 -29.97 12.36 1.79
CA ASP A 837 -30.37 13.49 0.94
C ASP A 837 -31.17 14.51 1.76
N TYR A 838 -30.57 15.68 2.00
CA TYR A 838 -31.18 16.78 2.73
C TYR A 838 -32.38 17.40 2.02
N LYS A 839 -32.47 17.28 0.70
CA LYS A 839 -33.49 17.93 -0.11
C LYS A 839 -34.80 17.17 -0.13
N SER A 840 -34.75 15.85 -0.29
CA SER A 840 -35.93 14.97 -0.11
C SER A 840 -36.16 14.55 1.36
N SER A 841 -35.14 14.65 2.22
CA SER A 841 -35.14 14.05 3.57
C SER A 841 -35.34 12.53 3.51
N HIS A 842 -34.65 11.90 2.56
CA HIS A 842 -34.59 10.45 2.38
C HIS A 842 -33.22 9.92 2.82
N ILE A 843 -33.22 8.69 3.35
CA ILE A 843 -32.03 7.83 3.32
C ILE A 843 -32.17 6.90 2.11
N TYR A 844 -31.16 6.93 1.24
CA TYR A 844 -30.95 5.97 0.18
C TYR A 844 -29.98 4.89 0.67
N VAL A 845 -30.26 3.64 0.30
CA VAL A 845 -29.37 2.50 0.57
C VAL A 845 -29.12 1.78 -0.73
N PHE A 846 -27.86 1.45 -1.01
CA PHE A 846 -27.45 0.67 -2.17
C PHE A 846 -26.77 -0.60 -1.66
N PHE A 847 -27.42 -1.75 -1.86
CA PHE A 847 -26.88 -3.01 -1.36
C PHE A 847 -25.67 -3.46 -2.18
N GLY A 848 -24.61 -3.89 -1.50
CA GLY A 848 -23.36 -4.36 -2.09
C GLY A 848 -23.48 -5.75 -2.73
N SER A 849 -22.37 -6.25 -3.28
CA SER A 849 -22.25 -7.64 -3.76
C SER A 849 -20.80 -8.02 -4.07
N THR A 850 -20.52 -9.33 -4.19
CA THR A 850 -19.20 -9.99 -4.44
C THR A 850 -18.37 -9.50 -5.63
N ASN A 851 -18.85 -8.53 -6.41
CA ASN A 851 -18.22 -8.04 -7.63
C ASN A 851 -18.14 -6.49 -7.67
N GLY A 852 -18.33 -5.82 -6.54
CA GLY A 852 -18.34 -4.36 -6.45
C GLY A 852 -19.53 -3.70 -7.18
N THR A 853 -20.63 -4.41 -7.40
CA THR A 853 -21.86 -3.81 -7.97
C THR A 853 -22.91 -3.54 -6.90
N PHE A 854 -23.63 -2.43 -7.06
CA PHE A 854 -24.53 -1.89 -6.05
C PHE A 854 -25.97 -1.83 -6.55
N GLN A 855 -26.92 -2.37 -5.78
CA GLN A 855 -28.34 -2.31 -6.09
C GLN A 855 -29.07 -1.29 -5.21
N ALA A 856 -29.46 -0.16 -5.81
CA ALA A 856 -30.31 0.85 -5.18
C ALA A 856 -31.61 0.23 -4.64
N GLN A 857 -31.88 0.46 -3.36
CA GLN A 857 -33.12 0.09 -2.68
C GLN A 857 -34.12 1.25 -2.72
N LYS A 858 -35.38 0.96 -2.36
CA LYS A 858 -36.37 2.03 -2.20
C LYS A 858 -35.97 2.94 -1.02
N PRO A 859 -35.82 4.26 -1.20
CA PRO A 859 -35.52 5.18 -0.10
C PRO A 859 -36.63 5.19 0.96
N PHE A 860 -36.26 5.54 2.19
CA PHE A 860 -37.19 5.76 3.30
C PHE A 860 -37.05 7.17 3.88
N PHE A 861 -38.19 7.73 4.28
CA PHE A 861 -38.34 9.14 4.65
C PHE A 861 -38.10 9.37 6.15
N THR A 862 -37.23 10.34 6.48
CA THR A 862 -36.79 10.62 7.86
C THR A 862 -37.75 11.52 8.64
N SER A 863 -39.05 11.41 8.36
CA SER A 863 -40.20 12.11 8.97
C SER A 863 -40.29 13.64 8.83
N PHE A 864 -39.16 14.37 8.83
CA PHE A 864 -39.11 15.83 8.70
C PHE A 864 -37.83 16.25 7.96
N LYS A 865 -37.81 17.49 7.47
CA LYS A 865 -36.59 18.16 6.99
C LYS A 865 -35.89 18.89 8.14
N PRO A 866 -34.74 18.42 8.63
CA PRO A 866 -34.00 19.07 9.72
C PRO A 866 -33.19 20.27 9.21
N ILE A 867 -32.53 20.99 10.12
CA ILE A 867 -31.47 21.98 9.80
C ILE A 867 -30.14 21.29 9.53
N PHE A 868 -29.89 20.17 10.20
CA PHE A 868 -28.71 19.32 10.03
C PHE A 868 -29.09 17.86 10.30
N SER A 869 -28.52 16.94 9.52
CA SER A 869 -28.65 15.48 9.71
C SER A 869 -27.28 14.86 9.47
N SER A 870 -26.92 13.88 10.27
CA SER A 870 -25.79 12.99 10.01
C SER A 870 -26.19 11.54 10.28
N ILE A 871 -25.58 10.62 9.54
CA ILE A 871 -25.87 9.19 9.57
C ILE A 871 -24.66 8.39 10.03
N ALA A 872 -24.94 7.29 10.72
CA ALA A 872 -23.97 6.42 11.38
C ALA A 872 -24.42 4.97 11.20
N ILE A 873 -23.46 4.05 11.06
CA ILE A 873 -23.69 2.60 10.95
C ILE A 873 -22.99 1.91 12.12
N GLY A 874 -23.66 0.93 12.73
CA GLY A 874 -23.09 0.11 13.80
C GLY A 874 -24.15 -0.74 14.50
N ASP A 875 -23.72 -1.72 15.28
CA ASP A 875 -24.63 -2.49 16.14
C ASP A 875 -24.97 -1.65 17.39
N PHE A 876 -26.13 -0.99 17.35
CA PHE A 876 -26.59 -0.12 18.43
C PHE A 876 -27.55 -0.84 19.40
N ASP A 877 -28.07 -2.03 19.07
CA ASP A 877 -28.99 -2.80 19.93
C ASP A 877 -28.53 -4.22 20.34
N ASN A 878 -27.24 -4.49 20.09
CA ASN A 878 -26.46 -5.67 20.46
C ASN A 878 -27.09 -6.98 19.96
N ASP A 879 -27.51 -6.99 18.69
CA ASP A 879 -28.08 -8.17 18.01
C ASP A 879 -27.11 -8.81 16.99
N TYR A 880 -25.90 -8.26 16.85
CA TYR A 880 -24.85 -8.62 15.89
C TYR A 880 -25.15 -8.28 14.43
N GLN A 881 -26.05 -7.33 14.18
CA GLN A 881 -26.33 -6.75 12.86
C GLN A 881 -26.09 -5.23 12.91
N PHE A 882 -25.78 -4.59 11.77
CA PHE A 882 -25.62 -3.13 11.78
C PHE A 882 -26.93 -2.40 11.54
N ASP A 883 -27.26 -1.51 12.48
CA ASP A 883 -28.31 -0.53 12.37
C ASP A 883 -27.83 0.73 11.62
N ILE A 884 -28.77 1.50 11.08
CA ILE A 884 -28.55 2.88 10.65
C ILE A 884 -29.07 3.83 11.74
N ALA A 885 -28.16 4.54 12.42
CA ALA A 885 -28.50 5.67 13.27
C ALA A 885 -28.54 6.96 12.44
N ASN A 886 -29.65 7.70 12.50
CA ASN A 886 -29.74 9.06 11.99
C ASN A 886 -29.91 10.03 13.16
N VAL A 887 -28.94 10.92 13.34
CA VAL A 887 -29.00 12.02 14.30
C VAL A 887 -29.30 13.32 13.56
N HIS A 888 -30.43 13.94 13.90
CA HIS A 888 -30.88 15.17 13.25
C HIS A 888 -31.27 16.26 14.24
N TYR A 889 -31.09 17.52 13.82
CA TYR A 889 -31.35 18.71 14.61
C TYR A 889 -32.37 19.63 13.93
N TRP A 890 -33.35 20.11 14.69
CA TRP A 890 -34.25 21.18 14.26
C TRP A 890 -34.54 22.19 15.36
N LYS A 891 -34.87 21.70 16.56
CA LYS A 891 -34.98 22.47 17.80
C LYS A 891 -34.39 21.67 18.95
N ASP A 892 -34.91 20.46 19.10
CA ASP A 892 -34.28 19.38 19.85
C ASP A 892 -33.40 18.55 18.89
N ILE A 893 -32.48 17.74 19.42
CA ILE A 893 -31.74 16.72 18.66
C ILE A 893 -32.48 15.39 18.81
N ILE A 894 -32.61 14.66 17.71
CA ILE A 894 -33.30 13.37 17.68
C ILE A 894 -32.38 12.35 17.02
N CYS A 895 -31.89 11.39 17.82
CA CYS A 895 -31.32 10.15 17.29
C CYS A 895 -32.47 9.18 16.98
N THR A 896 -32.47 8.56 15.80
CA THR A 896 -33.40 7.49 15.42
C THR A 896 -32.62 6.30 14.87
N ILE A 897 -32.90 5.11 15.40
CA ILE A 897 -32.33 3.84 14.97
C ILE A 897 -33.27 3.16 13.98
N TYR A 898 -32.76 2.80 12.80
CA TYR A 898 -33.45 2.04 11.76
C TYR A 898 -32.73 0.72 11.52
N GLN A 899 -33.48 -0.39 11.53
CA GLN A 899 -32.92 -1.74 11.37
C GLN A 899 -33.52 -2.43 10.15
N TYR A 900 -32.74 -3.24 9.45
CA TYR A 900 -33.22 -4.01 8.31
C TYR A 900 -33.92 -5.30 8.77
N ASN A 901 -35.25 -5.31 8.72
CA ASN A 901 -36.06 -6.41 9.22
C ASN A 901 -37.21 -6.71 8.26
N ASN A 902 -37.45 -7.99 7.96
CA ASN A 902 -38.43 -8.45 6.97
C ASN A 902 -38.29 -7.77 5.58
N ARG A 903 -37.04 -7.62 5.11
CA ARG A 903 -36.67 -6.95 3.85
C ARG A 903 -37.05 -5.46 3.76
N ARG A 904 -37.12 -4.75 4.90
CA ARG A 904 -37.39 -3.30 4.97
C ARG A 904 -36.63 -2.67 6.13
N PHE A 905 -36.23 -1.42 5.96
CA PHE A 905 -35.79 -0.60 7.09
C PHE A 905 -37.00 -0.19 7.93
N ASN A 906 -37.00 -0.59 9.21
CA ASN A 906 -38.04 -0.24 10.16
C ASN A 906 -37.42 0.65 11.25
N LYS A 907 -38.12 1.72 11.62
CA LYS A 907 -37.77 2.56 12.76
C LYS A 907 -38.02 1.78 14.06
N ASN A 908 -36.95 1.41 14.76
CA ASN A 908 -37.02 0.67 16.02
C ASN A 908 -37.26 1.62 17.19
N LYS A 909 -36.31 2.52 17.43
CA LYS A 909 -36.27 3.40 18.61
C LYS A 909 -35.82 4.81 18.23
N ASN A 910 -36.14 5.77 19.08
CA ASN A 910 -35.66 7.14 18.94
C ASN A 910 -35.49 7.83 20.30
N THR A 911 -34.37 8.53 20.45
CA THR A 911 -33.96 9.26 21.65
C THR A 911 -33.95 10.75 21.33
N THR A 912 -34.67 11.56 22.11
CA THR A 912 -34.77 13.01 21.93
C THR A 912 -34.02 13.73 23.04
N ILE A 913 -33.03 14.54 22.66
CA ILE A 913 -32.23 15.39 23.56
C ILE A 913 -32.69 16.84 23.39
N LYS A 914 -33.04 17.50 24.49
CA LYS A 914 -33.31 18.94 24.48
C LYS A 914 -32.00 19.68 24.29
N SER A 915 -31.75 20.14 23.06
CA SER A 915 -30.52 20.86 22.74
C SER A 915 -30.61 22.32 23.15
N LEU A 916 -29.46 22.90 23.50
CA LEU A 916 -29.27 24.34 23.65
C LEU A 916 -28.38 24.95 22.55
N GLY A 917 -27.87 24.12 21.62
CA GLY A 917 -27.02 24.55 20.50
C GLY A 917 -27.25 23.74 19.22
N LYS A 918 -26.59 24.14 18.13
CA LYS A 918 -26.71 23.54 16.80
C LYS A 918 -25.72 22.38 16.64
N LEU A 919 -26.22 21.20 16.29
CA LEU A 919 -25.41 20.03 15.92
C LEU A 919 -24.53 20.32 14.70
N THR A 920 -23.24 19.98 14.78
CA THR A 920 -22.24 20.19 13.70
C THR A 920 -21.58 18.90 13.22
N SER A 921 -21.33 17.94 14.10
CA SER A 921 -20.85 16.59 13.75
C SER A 921 -21.28 15.54 14.79
N ILE A 922 -21.16 14.27 14.39
CA ILE A 922 -21.25 13.12 15.30
C ILE A 922 -20.04 12.21 15.11
N VAL A 923 -19.66 11.48 16.16
CA VAL A 923 -18.68 10.38 16.11
C VAL A 923 -19.24 9.20 16.90
N ILE A 924 -18.94 7.97 16.48
CA ILE A 924 -19.37 6.73 17.15
C ILE A 924 -18.17 6.15 17.90
N GLY A 925 -18.38 5.58 19.08
CA GLY A 925 -17.30 4.96 19.85
C GLY A 925 -17.79 4.16 21.06
N ASN A 926 -16.89 3.42 21.71
CA ASN A 926 -17.11 2.84 23.04
C ASN A 926 -16.36 3.74 24.04
N ILE A 927 -17.04 4.79 24.50
CA ILE A 927 -16.44 5.84 25.35
C ILE A 927 -16.38 5.35 26.81
N ASN A 928 -17.42 4.61 27.20
CA ASN A 928 -17.66 4.21 28.59
C ASN A 928 -16.95 2.89 28.98
N GLY A 929 -16.49 2.09 28.01
CA GLY A 929 -15.81 0.80 28.21
C GLY A 929 -16.75 -0.41 28.37
N ASP A 930 -18.07 -0.24 28.23
CA ASP A 930 -19.07 -1.31 28.44
C ASP A 930 -19.28 -2.24 27.23
N ASN A 931 -18.71 -1.87 26.07
CA ASN A 931 -18.75 -2.56 24.77
C ASN A 931 -20.02 -2.35 23.93
N TYR A 932 -20.89 -1.42 24.31
CA TYR A 932 -21.92 -0.89 23.42
C TYR A 932 -21.41 0.34 22.64
N LEU A 933 -22.09 0.68 21.56
CA LEU A 933 -21.78 1.87 20.77
C LEU A 933 -22.48 3.11 21.34
N ASP A 934 -21.68 4.04 21.84
CA ASP A 934 -22.06 5.41 22.19
C ASP A 934 -22.00 6.32 20.95
N ILE A 935 -22.68 7.48 21.01
CA ILE A 935 -22.57 8.53 19.98
C ILE A 935 -22.18 9.86 20.63
N ILE A 936 -21.03 10.41 20.24
CA ILE A 936 -20.58 11.75 20.59
C ILE A 936 -21.26 12.77 19.69
N LEU A 937 -21.80 13.84 20.27
CA LEU A 937 -22.40 14.97 19.56
C LEU A 937 -21.57 16.24 19.78
N ALA A 938 -21.16 16.88 18.70
CA ALA A 938 -20.57 18.21 18.74
C ALA A 938 -21.63 19.29 18.46
N LEU A 939 -21.74 20.27 19.36
CA LEU A 939 -22.65 21.40 19.21
C LEU A 939 -21.87 22.72 19.16
N ASN A 940 -22.35 23.66 18.33
CA ASN A 940 -21.95 25.06 18.35
C ASN A 940 -23.10 25.95 18.85
N ASP A 941 -22.78 27.17 19.28
CA ASP A 941 -23.73 28.20 19.72
C ASP A 941 -24.73 27.76 20.81
N PRO A 942 -24.28 27.45 22.05
CA PRO A 942 -22.91 27.51 22.56
C PRO A 942 -22.12 26.21 22.31
N TYR A 943 -20.79 26.30 22.31
CA TYR A 943 -19.92 25.14 22.12
C TYR A 943 -20.07 24.11 23.25
N ARG A 944 -20.45 22.87 22.89
CA ARG A 944 -20.67 21.76 23.84
C ARG A 944 -20.36 20.41 23.19
N ILE A 945 -19.93 19.45 24.00
CA ILE A 945 -19.86 18.04 23.63
C ILE A 945 -20.86 17.26 24.51
N TYR A 946 -21.67 16.40 23.90
CA TYR A 946 -22.55 15.46 24.62
C TYR A 946 -22.19 14.02 24.25
N GLY A 947 -22.17 13.14 25.26
CA GLY A 947 -22.18 11.70 25.04
C GLY A 947 -23.62 11.18 25.03
N LEU A 948 -24.00 10.43 24.00
CA LEU A 948 -25.17 9.56 24.00
C LEU A 948 -24.70 8.15 24.34
N LEU A 949 -24.74 7.78 25.62
CA LEU A 949 -24.23 6.50 26.09
C LEU A 949 -25.21 5.37 25.78
N GLY A 950 -24.76 4.33 25.09
CA GLY A 950 -25.59 3.25 24.56
C GLY A 950 -25.96 2.22 25.63
N TYR A 951 -27.25 1.90 25.78
CA TYR A 951 -27.69 0.85 26.72
C TYR A 951 -27.63 -0.58 26.14
N GLY A 952 -26.88 -0.81 25.06
CA GLY A 952 -26.89 -2.09 24.32
C GLY A 952 -28.29 -2.50 23.85
N ASN A 953 -29.16 -1.52 23.58
CA ASN A 953 -30.55 -1.76 23.16
C ASN A 953 -31.15 -0.64 22.29
N GLY A 954 -30.36 0.12 21.53
CA GLY A 954 -30.87 1.13 20.59
C GLY A 954 -31.52 2.35 21.27
N ARG A 955 -31.26 2.52 22.56
CA ARG A 955 -31.60 3.69 23.38
C ARG A 955 -30.32 4.23 23.99
N PHE A 956 -30.29 5.53 24.21
CA PHE A 956 -29.13 6.22 24.75
C PHE A 956 -29.47 7.05 25.99
N TYR A 957 -28.50 7.21 26.88
CA TYR A 957 -28.51 8.23 27.93
C TYR A 957 -27.70 9.44 27.48
N SER A 958 -28.29 10.63 27.49
CA SER A 958 -27.60 11.87 27.12
C SER A 958 -26.91 12.50 28.34
N GLN A 959 -25.57 12.53 28.35
CA GLN A 959 -24.76 13.24 29.33
C GLN A 959 -24.05 14.44 28.67
N GLU A 960 -24.03 15.59 29.33
CA GLU A 960 -23.11 16.69 28.97
C GLU A 960 -21.70 16.29 29.43
N ILE A 961 -20.72 16.34 28.53
CA ILE A 961 -19.32 16.16 28.90
C ILE A 961 -18.85 17.47 29.52
N HIS A 962 -18.24 17.43 30.70
CA HIS A 962 -17.73 18.61 31.39
C HIS A 962 -16.20 18.62 31.36
N TRP A 963 -15.64 19.76 30.99
CA TRP A 963 -14.21 20.05 30.87
C TRP A 963 -13.84 21.29 31.71
N SER A 964 -12.54 21.65 31.77
CA SER A 964 -12.03 22.64 32.73
C SER A 964 -11.88 24.08 32.21
N GLU A 965 -11.68 24.28 30.90
CA GLU A 965 -11.35 25.60 30.34
C GLU A 965 -12.36 26.10 29.29
N SER A 966 -12.01 27.13 28.52
CA SER A 966 -12.86 27.64 27.42
C SER A 966 -12.71 26.75 26.19
N ILE A 967 -13.82 26.38 25.56
CA ILE A 967 -13.85 25.73 24.24
C ILE A 967 -14.19 26.76 23.16
N TYR A 968 -13.65 26.54 21.97
CA TYR A 968 -13.71 27.41 20.80
C TYR A 968 -14.34 26.67 19.60
N ALA A 969 -14.55 27.35 18.47
CA ALA A 969 -15.23 26.76 17.30
C ALA A 969 -14.60 25.45 16.86
N PHE A 970 -15.32 24.34 17.03
CA PHE A 970 -14.91 23.05 16.52
C PHE A 970 -15.12 23.00 15.00
N GLN A 971 -14.08 22.61 14.27
CA GLN A 971 -14.18 22.24 12.85
C GLN A 971 -13.99 20.74 12.59
N TRP A 972 -13.22 20.07 13.45
CA TRP A 972 -12.91 18.65 13.30
C TRP A 972 -12.82 17.93 14.65
N PHE A 973 -13.17 16.65 14.63
CA PHE A 973 -13.06 15.72 15.76
C PHE A 973 -12.51 14.37 15.28
N ALA A 974 -11.79 13.69 16.15
CA ALA A 974 -11.55 12.25 16.05
C ALA A 974 -11.61 11.62 17.45
N VAL A 975 -11.74 10.30 17.48
CA VAL A 975 -11.84 9.48 18.70
C VAL A 975 -10.87 8.33 18.56
N ASN A 976 -9.97 8.18 19.52
CA ASN A 976 -8.99 7.10 19.60
C ASN A 976 -8.50 6.98 21.05
N ASP A 977 -7.75 5.94 21.40
CA ASP A 977 -6.98 5.93 22.65
C ASP A 977 -5.63 6.62 22.40
N PHE A 978 -5.34 7.76 23.06
CA PHE A 978 -4.07 8.48 22.93
C PHE A 978 -3.09 8.16 24.06
N ASN A 979 -3.47 7.31 25.02
CA ASN A 979 -2.71 7.11 26.25
C ASN A 979 -2.53 5.63 26.64
N ASN A 980 -3.12 4.71 25.87
CA ASN A 980 -3.10 3.25 26.01
C ASN A 980 -3.69 2.74 27.34
N ASP A 981 -4.67 3.44 27.94
CA ASP A 981 -5.41 2.96 29.13
C ASP A 981 -6.64 2.11 28.81
N GLY A 982 -7.04 2.04 27.53
CA GLY A 982 -8.16 1.24 27.03
C GLY A 982 -9.50 1.98 26.97
N TYR A 983 -9.56 3.26 27.35
CA TYR A 983 -10.73 4.11 27.12
C TYR A 983 -10.55 4.98 25.87
N GLN A 984 -11.65 5.30 25.18
CA GLN A 984 -11.59 6.20 24.05
C GLN A 984 -11.55 7.67 24.50
N ASP A 985 -10.50 8.36 24.08
CA ASP A 985 -10.28 9.80 24.22
C ASP A 985 -10.90 10.57 23.04
N ILE A 986 -11.06 11.89 23.20
CA ILE A 986 -11.61 12.76 22.14
C ILE A 986 -10.56 13.81 21.78
N ILE A 987 -10.20 13.93 20.50
CA ILE A 987 -9.39 15.05 19.99
C ILE A 987 -10.26 16.00 19.17
N SER A 988 -9.99 17.30 19.27
CA SER A 988 -10.67 18.35 18.50
C SER A 988 -9.72 19.47 18.08
N ALA A 989 -10.00 20.11 16.95
CA ALA A 989 -9.22 21.25 16.45
C ALA A 989 -10.10 22.49 16.25
N SER A 990 -9.57 23.65 16.62
CA SER A 990 -10.23 24.95 16.42
C SER A 990 -9.43 25.91 15.55
N SER A 991 -10.08 26.41 14.50
CA SER A 991 -9.59 27.47 13.60
C SER A 991 -9.54 28.86 14.23
N GLU A 992 -10.05 29.04 15.45
CA GLU A 992 -10.09 30.36 16.11
C GLU A 992 -8.81 30.68 16.90
N VAL A 993 -8.11 29.66 17.44
CA VAL A 993 -7.14 29.89 18.55
C VAL A 993 -5.81 29.13 18.42
N ASN A 994 -5.48 28.51 17.28
CA ASN A 994 -4.18 27.81 17.10
C ASN A 994 -3.96 26.66 18.13
N ILE A 995 -5.04 26.00 18.53
CA ILE A 995 -5.03 24.94 19.56
C ILE A 995 -5.72 23.68 19.02
N ILE A 996 -5.11 22.53 19.33
CA ILE A 996 -5.76 21.22 19.35
C ILE A 996 -6.03 20.88 20.82
N ASP A 997 -7.28 20.60 21.16
CA ASP A 997 -7.70 20.15 22.49
C ASP A 997 -7.95 18.65 22.49
N ILE A 998 -7.28 17.95 23.39
CA ILE A 998 -7.43 16.51 23.65
C ILE A 998 -8.10 16.36 25.01
N PHE A 999 -9.25 15.70 25.02
CA PHE A 999 -9.98 15.32 26.22
C PHE A 999 -9.62 13.86 26.51
N LEU A 1000 -8.64 13.66 27.39
CA LEU A 1000 -8.28 12.33 27.86
C LEU A 1000 -9.36 11.81 28.79
N ASN A 1001 -9.99 10.71 28.43
CA ASN A 1001 -10.92 9.97 29.27
C ASN A 1001 -10.15 9.38 30.46
N LYS A 1002 -10.82 9.19 31.60
CA LYS A 1002 -10.17 8.68 32.82
C LYS A 1002 -10.68 7.33 33.29
N GLY A 1003 -11.76 6.83 32.70
CA GLY A 1003 -12.58 5.76 33.29
C GLY A 1003 -13.13 6.08 34.70
N GLU A 1004 -12.87 7.27 35.24
CA GLU A 1004 -13.22 7.65 36.61
C GLU A 1004 -14.71 7.93 36.73
N CYS A 1005 -15.45 6.86 37.02
CA CYS A 1005 -16.85 6.94 37.37
C CYS A 1005 -17.10 7.78 38.64
N SER A 1006 -17.50 9.04 38.46
CA SER A 1006 -18.14 9.82 39.52
C SER A 1006 -19.56 9.29 39.76
N THR A 1007 -19.81 8.69 40.91
CA THR A 1007 -21.18 8.55 41.41
C THR A 1007 -21.76 9.94 41.70
N ILE A 1008 -22.97 10.19 41.22
CA ILE A 1008 -23.72 11.45 41.40
C ILE A 1008 -24.35 11.51 42.81
#